data_AF-B7KN07-F1
#
_entry.id   AF-B7KN07-F1
#
_cell.length_a   1.000
_cell.length_b   1.000
_cell.length_c   1.000
_cell.angle_alpha   90.00
_cell.angle_beta   90.00
_cell.angle_gamma   90.00
#
_symmetry.space_group_name_H-M   'P 1'
#
loop_
_entity.id
_entity.type
_entity.pdbx_description
1 polymer ?
#
loop_
_entity_poly.entity_id
_entity_poly.type
_entity_poly.pdbx_seq_one_letter_code
_entity_poly.pdbx_strand_id
1 'polypeptide(L)'
;MAIYHLNAKVISRGKGKSSTAAAAYRAGEKIHDERTGLTFDYTRKRGVYATEILAPLNAPNWVYNREKLWNAVELFETRSNSRLAREFDIALPVELNHQQKRELVREFVRGQIVNNGLVADVAFHDMNSHNPHVHILLTTREITPLGLGSKVRDLDKKDFLLQIRESWANYTNEALSNAGNTERIDHRTLSEQGINRIPQIHLGPDVAAMMDKGIVTERSQAYLTIEAANKKIEALERQLTQIAETIKPIEEDELELLELELPNQSVDTLKSDEQSEREREETTESRLTDLTAEFDRLAERLRGSGQQDRKSREQAKPTVQPTEPTIPNIDNAASRLSELAKRLKPTEERDSETTGVPRSSVESQTSTSKNRTDPAIPTEVPTNTNLVGRPHLHHKGSSKPVADVGNSRGTDSVAHAPDSTPPAAKPTKPNKRPSKQHRNPVRQDREAVAQVTPTPKKQPEKVTPTPKKEPEKPNTQLTDAQLVERMRLFVQWEKTVPSPPDENKRKRLTEKFEAQKKELRKLSNSISTQKQFLSDNPPRSWKNPFGLDPDLYSSKEYDLSNSRYHYTNLQQKQKNTLSELADLSAEETKYNNWLSSPETQKMMELEKQLYSPELSERINQLMAVYQTYHNALTILEKRGVKTANKSYFAGNIYRVEKVDNTLTLTHKDKENPILVVTDNRDTGGIIDIIQCDLTDEDFETMEKAAEYVSRPPIQQVQKHRGGLSR
;
A
#
# COMPACT_ATOMS: atom_id res chain seq x y z
N MET A 1 -2.27 -8.08 -20.43
CA MET A 1 -3.09 -8.28 -19.22
C MET A 1 -2.23 -7.83 -18.06
N ALA A 2 -2.59 -6.71 -17.44
CA ALA A 2 -1.92 -6.27 -16.23
C ALA A 2 -2.17 -7.31 -15.12
N ILE A 3 -1.10 -7.77 -14.47
CA ILE A 3 -1.17 -8.81 -13.44
C ILE A 3 -0.90 -8.16 -12.08
N TYR A 4 -1.75 -8.48 -11.09
CA TYR A 4 -1.50 -8.10 -9.71
C TYR A 4 -0.55 -9.10 -9.04
N HIS A 5 0.60 -8.62 -8.56
CA HIS A 5 1.44 -9.35 -7.61
C HIS A 5 2.14 -8.37 -6.66
N LEU A 6 1.93 -8.57 -5.36
CA LEU A 6 2.65 -7.89 -4.28
C LEU A 6 2.92 -8.87 -3.15
N ASN A 7 4.19 -9.20 -2.97
CA ASN A 7 4.66 -10.06 -1.91
C ASN A 7 5.44 -9.25 -0.86
N ALA A 8 5.16 -9.48 0.42
CA ALA A 8 5.78 -8.77 1.53
C ALA A 8 6.61 -9.74 2.38
N LYS A 9 7.90 -9.46 2.54
CA LYS A 9 8.85 -10.31 3.27
C LYS A 9 9.53 -9.49 4.37
N VAL A 10 10.04 -10.20 5.38
CA VAL A 10 10.83 -9.61 6.46
C VAL A 10 12.25 -10.13 6.36
N ILE A 11 13.21 -9.23 6.39
CA ILE A 11 14.63 -9.55 6.52
C ILE A 11 14.93 -9.57 8.02
N SER A 12 15.11 -10.76 8.57
CA SER A 12 15.33 -10.97 10.00
C SER A 12 16.64 -11.68 10.24
N ARG A 13 17.42 -11.12 11.17
CA ARG A 13 18.70 -11.68 11.62
C ARG A 13 18.53 -13.05 12.24
N GLY A 14 17.44 -13.28 12.98
CA GLY A 14 17.13 -14.57 13.60
C GLY A 14 16.90 -15.71 12.59
N LYS A 15 16.68 -15.37 11.31
CA LYS A 15 16.59 -16.35 10.20
C LYS A 15 17.89 -16.42 9.38
N GLY A 16 19.00 -15.91 9.92
CA GLY A 16 20.29 -15.88 9.24
C GLY A 16 20.37 -14.87 8.08
N LYS A 17 19.45 -13.92 7.98
CA LYS A 17 19.45 -12.89 6.93
C LYS A 17 20.20 -11.64 7.38
N SER A 18 20.76 -10.91 6.41
CA SER A 18 21.40 -9.60 6.60
C SER A 18 20.79 -8.56 5.66
N SER A 19 20.67 -7.31 6.11
CA SER A 19 20.17 -6.22 5.28
C SER A 19 21.18 -5.76 4.23
N THR A 20 22.48 -5.76 4.54
CA THR A 20 23.55 -5.46 3.56
C THR A 20 23.59 -6.53 2.47
N ALA A 21 23.50 -7.82 2.83
CA ALA A 21 23.41 -8.92 1.88
C ALA A 21 22.16 -8.82 1.00
N ALA A 22 21.02 -8.46 1.61
CA ALA A 22 19.78 -8.27 0.88
C ALA A 22 19.93 -7.13 -0.14
N ALA A 23 20.35 -5.95 0.31
CA ALA A 23 20.53 -4.77 -0.54
C ALA A 23 21.51 -5.04 -1.70
N ALA A 24 22.66 -5.63 -1.42
CA ALA A 24 23.67 -5.97 -2.44
C ALA A 24 23.07 -6.87 -3.53
N TYR A 25 22.34 -7.91 -3.13
CA TYR A 25 21.70 -8.84 -4.07
C TYR A 25 20.66 -8.18 -4.96
N ARG A 26 19.83 -7.27 -4.42
CA ARG A 26 18.77 -6.60 -5.22
C ARG A 26 19.36 -5.53 -6.11
N ALA A 27 20.34 -4.77 -5.62
CA ALA A 27 20.97 -3.71 -6.39
C ALA A 27 21.97 -4.24 -7.42
N GLY A 28 22.43 -5.49 -7.30
CA GLY A 28 23.52 -6.01 -8.14
C GLY A 28 24.84 -5.32 -7.82
N GLU A 29 25.05 -4.95 -6.56
CA GLU A 29 26.20 -4.18 -6.10
C GLU A 29 27.12 -5.01 -5.20
N LYS A 30 28.31 -4.47 -4.95
CA LYS A 30 29.22 -4.98 -3.92
C LYS A 30 29.04 -4.14 -2.66
N ILE A 31 28.69 -4.80 -1.55
CA ILE A 31 28.51 -4.14 -0.25
C ILE A 31 29.32 -4.87 0.81
N HIS A 32 30.10 -4.12 1.58
CA HIS A 32 30.77 -4.62 2.79
C HIS A 32 29.82 -4.55 4.00
N ASP A 33 29.71 -5.64 4.77
CA ASP A 33 28.96 -5.69 6.03
C ASP A 33 29.93 -5.50 7.20
N GLU A 34 29.93 -4.31 7.79
CA GLU A 34 30.85 -3.92 8.87
C GLU A 34 30.64 -4.74 10.15
N ARG A 35 29.43 -5.24 10.38
CA ARG A 35 29.10 -6.03 11.57
C ARG A 35 29.71 -7.44 11.50
N THR A 36 29.75 -8.04 10.32
CA THR A 36 30.23 -9.43 10.10
C THR A 36 31.62 -9.49 9.47
N GLY A 37 32.10 -8.40 8.88
CA GLY A 37 33.31 -8.34 8.07
C GLY A 37 33.17 -9.03 6.70
N LEU A 38 31.98 -9.54 6.36
CA LEU A 38 31.73 -10.20 5.09
C LEU A 38 31.50 -9.16 3.98
N THR A 39 31.91 -9.50 2.75
CA THR A 39 31.62 -8.68 1.58
C THR A 39 30.72 -9.46 0.65
N PHE A 40 29.57 -8.88 0.32
CA PHE A 40 28.58 -9.45 -0.58
C PHE A 40 28.74 -8.83 -1.96
N ASP A 41 29.31 -9.57 -2.91
CA ASP A 41 29.58 -9.11 -4.27
C ASP A 41 28.60 -9.72 -5.27
N TYR A 42 27.62 -8.91 -5.70
CA TYR A 42 26.64 -9.29 -6.72
C TYR A 42 26.78 -8.48 -8.00
N THR A 43 27.95 -7.89 -8.26
CA THR A 43 28.24 -7.09 -9.47
C THR A 43 28.06 -7.85 -10.78
N ARG A 44 28.08 -9.19 -10.72
CA ARG A 44 27.84 -10.08 -11.87
C ARG A 44 26.37 -10.39 -12.12
N LYS A 45 25.47 -9.92 -11.25
CA LYS A 45 24.03 -10.17 -11.38
C LYS A 45 23.50 -9.42 -12.61
N ARG A 46 22.74 -10.15 -13.44
CA ARG A 46 22.02 -9.59 -14.59
C ARG A 46 20.57 -9.33 -14.22
N GLY A 47 19.89 -8.52 -15.03
CA GLY A 47 18.46 -8.22 -14.87
C GLY A 47 18.18 -6.96 -14.05
N VAL A 48 19.16 -6.38 -13.35
CA VAL A 48 18.99 -5.09 -12.66
C VAL A 48 19.01 -3.97 -13.70
N TYR A 49 17.90 -3.23 -13.82
CA TYR A 49 17.75 -2.13 -14.77
C TYR A 49 18.18 -0.79 -14.17
N ALA A 50 17.71 -0.49 -12.96
CA ALA A 50 18.02 0.75 -12.25
C ALA A 50 17.83 0.56 -10.75
N THR A 51 18.53 1.35 -9.96
CA THR A 51 18.39 1.40 -8.50
C THR A 51 18.28 2.84 -8.02
N GLU A 52 17.47 3.07 -6.98
CA GLU A 52 17.19 4.39 -6.44
C GLU A 52 16.94 4.27 -4.93
N ILE A 53 17.41 5.24 -4.15
CA ILE A 53 17.02 5.37 -2.73
C ILE A 53 16.12 6.59 -2.60
N LEU A 54 14.93 6.38 -2.04
CA LEU A 54 13.94 7.41 -1.75
C LEU A 54 13.86 7.57 -0.23
N ALA A 55 14.02 8.79 0.25
CA ALA A 55 14.02 9.13 1.66
C ALA A 55 13.25 10.44 1.91
N PRO A 56 12.79 10.68 3.15
CA PRO A 56 12.19 11.95 3.57
C PRO A 56 13.09 13.14 3.26
N LEU A 57 12.48 14.32 3.07
CA LEU A 57 13.23 15.54 2.71
C LEU A 57 14.29 15.92 3.74
N ASN A 58 14.04 15.62 5.02
CA ASN A 58 14.93 15.88 6.14
C ASN A 58 15.91 14.72 6.44
N ALA A 59 16.01 13.72 5.56
CA ALA A 59 16.96 12.63 5.73
C ALA A 59 18.41 13.09 5.47
N PRO A 60 19.38 12.64 6.27
CA PRO A 60 20.77 13.02 6.09
C PRO A 60 21.34 12.42 4.80
N ASN A 61 22.25 13.15 4.15
CA ASN A 61 22.78 12.81 2.82
C ASN A 61 23.41 11.40 2.73
N TRP A 62 23.95 10.86 3.82
CA TRP A 62 24.55 9.53 3.83
C TRP A 62 23.55 8.41 3.53
N VAL A 63 22.25 8.63 3.74
CA VAL A 63 21.18 7.64 3.48
C VAL A 63 21.11 7.24 2.01
N TYR A 64 21.49 8.14 1.10
CA TYR A 64 21.51 7.86 -0.34
C TYR A 64 22.71 7.00 -0.77
N ASN A 65 23.64 6.71 0.14
CA ASN A 65 24.64 5.67 -0.06
C ASN A 65 24.12 4.35 0.52
N ARG A 66 23.87 3.38 -0.36
CA ARG A 66 23.30 2.08 -0.01
C ARG A 66 24.12 1.29 1.01
N GLU A 67 25.43 1.23 0.83
CA GLU A 67 26.33 0.54 1.77
C GLU A 67 26.25 1.20 3.15
N LYS A 68 26.34 2.53 3.23
CA LYS A 68 26.20 3.26 4.50
C LYS A 68 24.83 3.05 5.14
N LEU A 69 23.75 3.13 4.37
CA LEU A 69 22.39 2.94 4.86
C LEU A 69 22.21 1.58 5.53
N TRP A 70 22.56 0.51 4.83
CA TRP A 70 22.30 -0.83 5.33
C TRP A 70 23.28 -1.29 6.41
N ASN A 71 24.50 -0.73 6.44
CA ASN A 71 25.39 -0.87 7.61
C ASN A 71 24.86 -0.12 8.82
N ALA A 72 24.37 1.10 8.66
CA ALA A 72 23.72 1.83 9.76
C ALA A 72 22.54 1.02 10.35
N VAL A 73 21.72 0.38 9.50
CA VAL A 73 20.65 -0.52 9.98
C VAL A 73 21.19 -1.73 10.73
N GLU A 74 22.23 -2.40 10.20
CA GLU A 74 22.85 -3.57 10.86
C GLU A 74 23.45 -3.21 12.23
N LEU A 75 24.12 -2.07 12.34
CA LEU A 75 24.76 -1.59 13.56
C LEU A 75 23.74 -1.10 14.59
N PHE A 76 22.71 -0.37 14.15
CA PHE A 76 21.68 0.16 15.03
C PHE A 76 20.83 -0.95 15.68
N GLU A 77 20.59 -2.04 14.93
CA GLU A 77 19.87 -3.18 15.45
C GLU A 77 20.79 -4.11 16.24
N THR A 78 20.66 -4.16 17.56
CA THR A 78 21.58 -4.90 18.44
C THR A 78 21.17 -6.33 18.78
N ARG A 79 19.91 -6.72 18.55
CA ARG A 79 19.40 -8.04 18.98
C ARG A 79 19.66 -9.11 17.92
N SER A 80 19.98 -10.33 18.35
CA SER A 80 20.22 -11.46 17.44
C SER A 80 19.01 -11.82 16.56
N ASN A 81 17.80 -11.52 17.02
CA ASN A 81 16.55 -11.75 16.30
C ASN A 81 15.94 -10.47 15.68
N SER A 82 16.71 -9.38 15.57
CA SER A 82 16.22 -8.11 15.02
C SER A 82 15.63 -8.28 13.62
N ARG A 83 14.54 -7.53 13.38
CA ARG A 83 13.96 -7.32 12.05
C ARG A 83 14.66 -6.11 11.45
N LEU A 84 15.42 -6.33 10.39
CA LEU A 84 16.35 -5.36 9.82
C LEU A 84 15.61 -4.51 8.79
N ALA A 85 14.94 -5.18 7.86
CA ALA A 85 14.23 -4.55 6.76
C ALA A 85 12.90 -5.25 6.48
N ARG A 86 12.01 -4.55 5.78
CA ARG A 86 10.82 -5.12 5.14
C ARG A 86 10.98 -5.01 3.64
N GLU A 87 10.69 -6.07 2.92
CA GLU A 87 10.81 -6.12 1.46
C GLU A 87 9.43 -6.21 0.84
N PHE A 88 9.15 -5.39 -0.15
CA PHE A 88 8.08 -5.59 -1.11
C PHE A 88 8.65 -6.02 -2.46
N ASP A 89 8.05 -7.04 -3.04
CA ASP A 89 8.41 -7.65 -4.31
C ASP A 89 7.14 -7.61 -5.18
N ILE A 90 7.17 -6.73 -6.19
CA ILE A 90 5.96 -6.23 -6.85
C ILE A 90 6.11 -6.37 -8.37
N ALA A 91 5.10 -6.93 -9.04
CA ALA A 91 5.06 -6.95 -10.50
C ALA A 91 4.67 -5.58 -11.06
N LEU A 92 5.29 -5.19 -12.18
CA LEU A 92 5.00 -3.96 -12.90
C LEU A 92 4.15 -4.26 -14.15
N PRO A 93 3.21 -3.40 -14.55
CA PRO A 93 2.41 -3.63 -15.75
C PRO A 93 3.29 -3.56 -17.00
N VAL A 94 3.20 -4.55 -17.88
CA VAL A 94 3.95 -4.57 -19.15
C VAL A 94 3.45 -3.51 -20.12
N GLU A 95 2.19 -3.09 -19.96
CA GLU A 95 1.49 -2.06 -20.72
C GLU A 95 2.10 -0.65 -20.54
N LEU A 96 2.85 -0.42 -19.46
CA LEU A 96 3.53 0.85 -19.20
C LEU A 96 4.96 0.85 -19.78
N ASN A 97 5.39 1.99 -20.30
CA ASN A 97 6.79 2.18 -20.69
C ASN A 97 7.69 2.30 -19.44
N HIS A 98 9.02 2.23 -19.61
CA HIS A 98 9.95 2.22 -18.46
C HIS A 98 9.89 3.49 -17.60
N GLN A 99 9.68 4.65 -18.21
CA GLN A 99 9.56 5.91 -17.48
C GLN A 99 8.29 5.91 -16.63
N GLN A 100 7.16 5.51 -17.20
CA GLN A 100 5.88 5.38 -16.51
C GLN A 100 5.96 4.36 -15.36
N LYS A 101 6.62 3.21 -15.59
CA LYS A 101 6.87 2.20 -14.55
C LYS A 101 7.67 2.77 -13.37
N ARG A 102 8.75 3.52 -13.64
CA ARG A 102 9.56 4.16 -12.58
C ARG A 102 8.75 5.21 -11.83
N GLU A 103 8.00 6.04 -12.55
CA GLU A 103 7.19 7.09 -11.92
C GLU A 103 6.08 6.52 -11.06
N LEU A 104 5.38 5.47 -11.53
CA LEU A 104 4.41 4.71 -10.74
C LEU A 104 5.02 4.25 -9.40
N VAL A 105 6.21 3.65 -9.44
CA VAL A 105 6.89 3.18 -8.22
C VAL A 105 7.29 4.35 -7.32
N ARG A 106 7.82 5.45 -7.88
CA ARG A 106 8.20 6.62 -7.09
C ARG A 106 7.01 7.24 -6.38
N GLU A 107 5.90 7.44 -7.08
CA GLU A 107 4.68 8.01 -6.50
C GLU A 107 4.11 7.11 -5.41
N PHE A 108 4.06 5.80 -5.65
CA PHE A 108 3.66 4.83 -4.64
C PHE A 108 4.58 4.86 -3.41
N VAL A 109 5.90 4.83 -3.61
CA VAL A 109 6.88 4.85 -2.51
C VAL A 109 6.85 6.17 -1.76
N ARG A 110 6.74 7.30 -2.45
CA ARG A 110 6.61 8.61 -1.82
C ARG A 110 5.37 8.67 -0.92
N GLY A 111 4.21 8.36 -1.49
CA GLY A 111 2.94 8.48 -0.81
C GLY A 111 2.75 7.48 0.33
N GLN A 112 3.24 6.25 0.20
CA GLN A 112 2.97 5.18 1.18
C GLN A 112 4.12 4.94 2.16
N ILE A 113 5.35 5.31 1.83
CA ILE A 113 6.54 4.95 2.60
C ILE A 113 7.27 6.18 3.10
N VAL A 114 7.73 7.03 2.18
CA VAL A 114 8.59 8.18 2.50
C VAL A 114 7.83 9.21 3.34
N ASN A 115 6.57 9.49 3.01
CA ASN A 115 5.74 10.40 3.80
C ASN A 115 5.47 9.89 5.23
N ASN A 116 5.70 8.59 5.49
CA ASN A 116 5.62 7.98 6.82
C ASN A 116 7.00 7.89 7.51
N GLY A 117 7.98 8.67 7.05
CA GLY A 117 9.30 8.80 7.67
C GLY A 117 10.28 7.66 7.36
N LEU A 118 9.93 6.71 6.49
CA LEU A 118 10.77 5.55 6.18
C LEU A 118 11.63 5.77 4.94
N VAL A 119 12.77 5.06 4.86
CA VAL A 119 13.62 5.03 3.67
C VAL A 119 13.30 3.79 2.84
N ALA A 120 13.23 3.95 1.53
CA ALA A 120 13.02 2.88 0.56
C ALA A 120 14.20 2.77 -0.41
N ASP A 121 14.83 1.60 -0.45
CA ASP A 121 15.83 1.23 -1.44
C ASP A 121 15.16 0.39 -2.53
N VAL A 122 15.08 0.95 -3.73
CA VAL A 122 14.32 0.45 -4.87
C VAL A 122 15.28 -0.12 -5.91
N ALA A 123 14.99 -1.33 -6.39
CA ALA A 123 15.70 -1.95 -7.50
C ALA A 123 14.70 -2.50 -8.54
N PHE A 124 14.78 -1.98 -9.76
CA PHE A 124 13.95 -2.40 -10.91
C PHE A 124 14.61 -3.55 -11.65
N HIS A 125 13.89 -4.65 -11.85
CA HIS A 125 14.39 -5.88 -12.44
C HIS A 125 13.60 -6.25 -13.69
N ASP A 126 14.31 -6.81 -14.68
CA ASP A 126 13.77 -7.44 -15.88
C ASP A 126 12.74 -6.59 -16.66
N MET A 127 13.00 -5.27 -16.71
CA MET A 127 12.10 -4.24 -17.27
C MET A 127 11.74 -4.42 -18.76
N ASN A 128 12.54 -5.21 -19.49
CA ASN A 128 12.36 -5.55 -20.91
C ASN A 128 11.75 -6.94 -21.13
N SER A 129 11.40 -7.65 -20.05
CA SER A 129 10.84 -9.00 -20.12
C SER A 129 9.31 -8.97 -19.99
N HIS A 130 8.69 -10.16 -20.04
CA HIS A 130 7.29 -10.37 -19.72
C HIS A 130 7.00 -10.36 -18.21
N ASN A 131 8.02 -10.25 -17.36
CA ASN A 131 7.89 -10.20 -15.90
C ASN A 131 8.72 -9.04 -15.30
N PRO A 132 8.47 -7.78 -15.69
CA PRO A 132 9.12 -6.65 -15.06
C PRO A 132 8.64 -6.55 -13.61
N HIS A 133 9.57 -6.42 -12.68
CA HIS A 133 9.24 -6.36 -11.26
C HIS A 133 10.17 -5.41 -10.51
N VAL A 134 9.76 -5.01 -9.31
CA VAL A 134 10.54 -4.12 -8.46
C VAL A 134 10.67 -4.73 -7.07
N HIS A 135 11.90 -4.68 -6.55
CA HIS A 135 12.19 -4.90 -5.15
C HIS A 135 12.26 -3.56 -4.44
N ILE A 136 11.53 -3.43 -3.33
CA ILE A 136 11.52 -2.23 -2.48
C ILE A 136 11.89 -2.68 -1.07
N LEU A 137 13.11 -2.37 -0.65
CA LEU A 137 13.64 -2.70 0.66
C LEU A 137 13.51 -1.49 1.59
N LEU A 138 12.72 -1.65 2.64
CA LEU A 138 12.34 -0.60 3.57
C LEU A 138 13.12 -0.69 4.87
N THR A 139 13.54 0.45 5.38
CA THR A 139 13.93 0.54 6.78
C THR A 139 12.74 0.17 7.67
N THR A 140 13.04 -0.34 8.85
CA THR A 140 12.03 -0.67 9.87
C THR A 140 11.91 0.42 10.94
N ARG A 141 12.69 1.49 10.76
CA ARG A 141 12.77 2.67 11.60
C ARG A 141 12.61 3.89 10.73
N GLU A 142 12.01 4.92 11.31
CA GLU A 142 12.00 6.26 10.75
C GLU A 142 13.44 6.75 10.55
N ILE A 143 13.63 7.63 9.59
CA ILE A 143 14.85 8.42 9.43
C ILE A 143 14.55 9.87 9.85
N THR A 144 15.44 10.42 10.66
CA THR A 144 15.42 11.81 11.13
C THR A 144 16.71 12.50 10.66
N PRO A 145 16.86 13.83 10.83
CA PRO A 145 18.12 14.51 10.53
C PRO A 145 19.34 13.92 11.26
N LEU A 146 19.12 13.31 12.43
CA LEU A 146 20.16 12.65 13.24
C LEU A 146 20.43 11.19 12.83
N GLY A 147 19.66 10.64 11.90
CA GLY A 147 19.78 9.27 11.43
C GLY A 147 18.60 8.37 11.81
N LEU A 148 18.86 7.08 12.07
CA LEU A 148 17.78 6.12 12.34
C LEU A 148 17.10 6.43 13.69
N GLY A 149 15.78 6.56 13.66
CA GLY A 149 14.95 6.92 14.80
C GLY A 149 14.12 5.75 15.36
N SER A 150 12.86 6.08 15.67
CA SER A 150 11.91 5.16 16.29
C SER A 150 11.55 3.99 15.39
N LYS A 151 11.26 2.84 16.00
CA LYS A 151 10.81 1.63 15.28
C LYS A 151 9.34 1.80 14.87
N VAL A 152 9.06 1.73 13.57
CA VAL A 152 7.69 1.76 13.07
C VAL A 152 7.06 0.37 13.24
N ARG A 153 6.15 0.25 14.21
CA ARG A 153 5.53 -1.05 14.58
C ARG A 153 4.42 -1.46 13.62
N ASP A 154 3.79 -0.49 12.97
CA ASP A 154 2.62 -0.72 12.11
C ASP A 154 2.97 -1.49 10.84
N LEU A 155 4.23 -1.46 10.42
CA LEU A 155 4.76 -2.26 9.30
C LEU A 155 4.42 -3.75 9.40
N ASP A 156 4.21 -4.25 10.61
CA ASP A 156 3.99 -5.68 10.88
C ASP A 156 2.51 -6.05 11.05
N LYS A 157 1.63 -5.04 11.06
CA LYS A 157 0.18 -5.25 11.20
C LYS A 157 -0.42 -5.73 9.88
N LYS A 158 -1.46 -6.55 9.99
CA LYS A 158 -2.23 -7.04 8.84
C LYS A 158 -2.86 -5.87 8.07
N ASP A 159 -3.39 -4.89 8.78
CA ASP A 159 -4.09 -3.74 8.20
C ASP A 159 -3.17 -2.89 7.32
N PHE A 160 -1.92 -2.68 7.76
CA PHE A 160 -0.91 -2.01 6.95
C PHE A 160 -0.65 -2.77 5.63
N LEU A 161 -0.54 -4.10 5.69
CA LEU A 161 -0.35 -4.91 4.47
C LEU A 161 -1.57 -4.81 3.53
N LEU A 162 -2.79 -4.83 4.07
CA LEU A 162 -4.00 -4.67 3.27
C LEU A 162 -4.08 -3.29 2.61
N GLN A 163 -3.79 -2.23 3.37
CA GLN A 163 -3.73 -0.86 2.86
C GLN A 163 -2.67 -0.70 1.76
N ILE A 164 -1.49 -1.28 1.94
CA ILE A 164 -0.41 -1.24 0.94
C ILE A 164 -0.83 -1.95 -0.36
N ARG A 165 -1.51 -3.09 -0.24
CA ARG A 165 -2.00 -3.86 -1.38
C ARG A 165 -3.08 -3.11 -2.16
N GLU A 166 -4.05 -2.55 -1.44
CA GLU A 166 -5.09 -1.71 -2.02
C GLU A 166 -4.49 -0.48 -2.70
N SER A 167 -3.59 0.22 -2.01
CA SER A 167 -2.92 1.40 -2.54
C SER A 167 -2.15 1.08 -3.81
N TRP A 168 -1.37 -0.01 -3.83
CA TRP A 168 -0.66 -0.43 -5.04
C TRP A 168 -1.59 -0.64 -6.24
N ALA A 169 -2.74 -1.30 -6.03
CA ALA A 169 -3.74 -1.47 -7.08
C ALA A 169 -4.28 -0.12 -7.56
N ASN A 170 -4.58 0.80 -6.66
CA ASN A 170 -5.09 2.13 -6.99
C ASN A 170 -4.08 2.96 -7.80
N TYR A 171 -2.83 3.08 -7.33
CA TYR A 171 -1.75 3.79 -8.04
C TYR A 171 -1.51 3.18 -9.43
N THR A 172 -1.51 1.85 -9.53
CA THR A 172 -1.28 1.17 -10.81
C THR A 172 -2.42 1.39 -11.79
N ASN A 173 -3.66 1.29 -11.33
CA ASN A 173 -4.85 1.53 -12.16
C ASN A 173 -4.94 2.98 -12.64
N GLU A 174 -4.56 3.94 -11.79
CA GLU A 174 -4.45 5.35 -12.16
C GLU A 174 -3.37 5.55 -13.24
N ALA A 175 -2.18 4.96 -13.07
CA ALA A 175 -1.11 5.03 -14.06
C ALA A 175 -1.49 4.39 -15.40
N LEU A 176 -2.16 3.23 -15.37
CA LEU A 176 -2.70 2.57 -16.57
C LEU A 176 -3.73 3.44 -17.27
N SER A 177 -4.66 4.04 -16.51
CA SER A 177 -5.67 4.96 -17.05
C SER A 177 -5.05 6.20 -17.69
N ASN A 178 -4.06 6.82 -17.02
CA ASN A 178 -3.36 8.00 -17.52
C ASN A 178 -2.53 7.72 -18.78
N ALA A 179 -2.08 6.47 -18.93
CA ALA A 179 -1.38 5.99 -20.14
C ALA A 179 -2.35 5.57 -21.26
N GLY A 180 -3.68 5.66 -21.06
CA GLY A 180 -4.68 5.29 -22.05
C GLY A 180 -4.98 3.78 -22.15
N ASN A 181 -4.50 2.99 -21.19
CA ASN A 181 -4.75 1.54 -21.15
C ASN A 181 -6.09 1.22 -20.49
N THR A 182 -6.78 0.18 -20.97
CA THR A 182 -8.09 -0.27 -20.43
C THR A 182 -7.93 -1.32 -19.33
N GLU A 183 -6.77 -1.97 -19.27
CA GLU A 183 -6.43 -3.00 -18.29
C GLU A 183 -6.44 -2.46 -16.87
N ARG A 184 -6.94 -3.27 -15.92
CA ARG A 184 -6.96 -2.94 -14.49
C ARG A 184 -6.50 -4.14 -13.68
N ILE A 185 -5.89 -3.87 -12.54
CA ILE A 185 -5.49 -4.86 -11.55
C ILE A 185 -6.34 -4.75 -10.29
N ASP A 186 -6.54 -5.86 -9.60
CA ASP A 186 -7.29 -5.92 -8.35
C ASP A 186 -6.50 -6.75 -7.32
N HIS A 187 -6.36 -6.18 -6.12
CA HIS A 187 -5.60 -6.75 -5.01
C HIS A 187 -6.38 -7.81 -4.22
N ARG A 188 -7.71 -7.82 -4.36
CA ARG A 188 -8.60 -8.74 -3.67
C ARG A 188 -8.44 -10.15 -4.21
N THR A 189 -8.84 -11.14 -3.44
CA THR A 189 -8.83 -12.53 -3.92
C THR A 189 -9.81 -12.71 -5.08
N LEU A 190 -9.58 -13.73 -5.94
CA LEU A 190 -10.51 -14.05 -7.03
C LEU A 190 -11.96 -14.24 -6.53
N SER A 191 -12.14 -14.77 -5.30
CA SER A 191 -13.45 -14.87 -4.65
C SER A 191 -14.14 -13.53 -4.47
N GLU A 192 -13.43 -12.57 -3.91
CA GLU A 192 -13.94 -11.24 -3.57
C GLU A 192 -14.18 -10.39 -4.82
N GLN A 193 -13.54 -10.77 -5.93
CA GLN A 193 -13.80 -10.23 -7.27
C GLN A 193 -15.01 -10.89 -7.96
N GLY A 194 -15.52 -12.02 -7.42
CA GLY A 194 -16.57 -12.81 -8.07
C GLY A 194 -16.09 -13.64 -9.27
N ILE A 195 -14.78 -13.88 -9.39
CA ILE A 195 -14.18 -14.64 -10.50
C ILE A 195 -14.06 -16.10 -10.09
N ASN A 196 -14.71 -16.99 -10.84
CA ASN A 196 -14.73 -18.43 -10.56
C ASN A 196 -13.50 -19.17 -11.11
N ARG A 197 -12.32 -18.59 -10.93
CA ARG A 197 -11.06 -19.19 -11.34
C ARG A 197 -10.31 -19.74 -10.13
N ILE A 198 -9.72 -20.92 -10.28
CA ILE A 198 -8.85 -21.53 -9.27
C ILE A 198 -7.52 -20.77 -9.24
N PRO A 199 -7.08 -20.27 -8.06
CA PRO A 199 -5.79 -19.60 -7.95
C PRO A 199 -4.65 -20.52 -8.40
N GLN A 200 -3.80 -20.03 -9.31
CA GLN A 200 -2.60 -20.76 -9.72
C GLN A 200 -1.59 -20.84 -8.59
N ILE A 201 -0.79 -21.91 -8.60
CA ILE A 201 0.35 -22.07 -7.69
C ILE A 201 1.63 -21.50 -8.30
N HIS A 202 2.46 -20.85 -7.49
CA HIS A 202 3.76 -20.38 -7.94
C HIS A 202 4.72 -21.57 -8.09
N LEU A 203 5.23 -21.83 -9.29
CA LEU A 203 6.18 -22.92 -9.57
C LEU A 203 7.57 -22.66 -8.99
N GLY A 204 8.06 -21.43 -9.13
CA GLY A 204 9.47 -21.09 -8.89
C GLY A 204 10.34 -21.41 -10.12
N PRO A 205 11.52 -20.76 -10.23
CA PRO A 205 12.36 -20.84 -11.43
C PRO A 205 12.91 -22.25 -11.69
N ASP A 206 13.31 -22.97 -10.64
CA ASP A 206 13.90 -24.31 -10.80
C ASP A 206 12.87 -25.32 -11.31
N VAL A 207 11.63 -25.26 -10.79
CA VAL A 207 10.54 -26.14 -11.23
C VAL A 207 10.10 -25.81 -12.65
N ALA A 208 10.04 -24.51 -13.01
CA ALA A 208 9.77 -24.10 -14.38
C ALA A 208 10.85 -24.61 -15.35
N ALA A 209 12.14 -24.47 -15.00
CA ALA A 209 13.24 -24.97 -15.82
C ALA A 209 13.27 -26.50 -15.93
N MET A 210 12.84 -27.22 -14.89
CA MET A 210 12.64 -28.68 -14.95
C MET A 210 11.50 -29.04 -15.90
N MET A 211 10.38 -28.32 -15.82
CA MET A 211 9.23 -28.52 -16.71
C MET A 211 9.57 -28.24 -18.18
N ASP A 212 10.36 -27.20 -18.48
CA ASP A 212 10.86 -26.91 -19.84
C ASP A 212 11.74 -28.05 -20.39
N LYS A 213 12.39 -28.81 -19.51
CA LYS A 213 13.18 -30.01 -19.84
C LYS A 213 12.34 -31.29 -19.88
N GLY A 214 11.02 -31.19 -19.72
CA GLY A 214 10.10 -32.32 -19.67
C GLY A 214 10.13 -33.11 -18.36
N ILE A 215 10.77 -32.59 -17.31
CA ILE A 215 10.83 -33.24 -15.99
C ILE A 215 9.60 -32.84 -15.19
N VAL A 216 8.74 -33.82 -14.89
CA VAL A 216 7.54 -33.62 -14.10
C VAL A 216 7.86 -33.76 -12.62
N THR A 217 7.57 -32.72 -11.87
CA THR A 217 7.55 -32.69 -10.40
C THR A 217 6.10 -32.72 -9.92
N GLU A 218 5.88 -33.07 -8.65
CA GLU A 218 4.55 -32.96 -8.02
C GLU A 218 3.98 -31.55 -8.14
N ARG A 219 4.82 -30.53 -7.94
CA ARG A 219 4.43 -29.12 -8.05
C ARG A 219 4.08 -28.71 -9.48
N SER A 220 4.81 -29.18 -10.49
CA SER A 220 4.45 -28.92 -11.91
C SER A 220 3.18 -29.68 -12.31
N GLN A 221 2.97 -30.88 -11.79
CA GLN A 221 1.75 -31.65 -12.03
C GLN A 221 0.52 -30.96 -11.43
N ALA A 222 0.62 -30.44 -10.21
CA ALA A 222 -0.44 -29.66 -9.58
C ALA A 222 -0.75 -28.37 -10.36
N TYR A 223 0.28 -27.67 -10.85
CA TYR A 223 0.11 -26.46 -11.68
C TYR A 223 -0.66 -26.78 -12.96
N LEU A 224 -0.23 -27.80 -13.70
CA LEU A 224 -0.86 -28.23 -14.95
C LEU A 224 -2.31 -28.69 -14.71
N THR A 225 -2.58 -29.34 -13.59
CA THR A 225 -3.94 -29.76 -13.20
C THR A 225 -4.85 -28.56 -12.96
N ILE A 226 -4.36 -27.54 -12.24
CA ILE A 226 -5.09 -26.28 -12.02
C ILE A 226 -5.30 -25.53 -13.33
N GLU A 227 -4.29 -25.49 -14.20
CA GLU A 227 -4.39 -24.86 -15.52
C GLU A 227 -5.45 -25.54 -16.39
N ALA A 228 -5.43 -26.88 -16.45
CA ALA A 228 -6.42 -27.66 -17.19
C ALA A 228 -7.84 -27.48 -16.61
N ALA A 229 -7.98 -27.41 -15.29
CA ALA A 229 -9.26 -27.15 -14.64
C ALA A 229 -9.78 -25.74 -14.97
N ASN A 230 -8.92 -24.72 -14.90
CA ASN A 230 -9.29 -23.35 -15.26
C ASN A 230 -9.71 -23.21 -16.72
N LYS A 231 -9.02 -23.88 -17.66
CA LYS A 231 -9.43 -23.91 -19.07
C LYS A 231 -10.82 -24.53 -19.26
N LYS A 232 -11.15 -25.56 -18.48
CA LYS A 232 -12.49 -26.15 -18.48
C LYS A 232 -13.53 -25.21 -17.91
N ILE A 233 -13.25 -24.57 -16.77
CA ILE A 233 -14.17 -23.59 -16.17
C ILE A 233 -14.46 -22.46 -17.16
N GLU A 234 -13.42 -21.91 -17.79
CA GLU A 234 -13.58 -20.87 -18.80
C GLU A 234 -14.40 -21.34 -20.02
N ALA A 235 -14.18 -22.58 -20.48
CA ALA A 235 -14.97 -23.15 -21.57
C ALA A 235 -16.46 -23.32 -21.19
N LEU A 236 -16.72 -23.81 -19.98
CA LEU A 236 -18.08 -23.97 -19.46
C LEU A 236 -18.77 -22.62 -19.25
N GLU A 237 -18.08 -21.61 -18.71
CA GLU A 237 -18.61 -20.24 -18.57
C GLU A 237 -18.93 -19.60 -19.93
N ARG A 238 -18.13 -19.86 -20.96
CA ARG A 238 -18.43 -19.42 -22.35
C ARG A 238 -19.66 -20.13 -22.91
N GLN A 239 -19.76 -21.44 -22.73
CA GLN A 239 -20.94 -22.20 -23.15
C GLN A 239 -22.21 -21.71 -22.46
N LEU A 240 -22.13 -21.39 -21.16
CA LEU A 240 -23.23 -20.78 -20.41
C LEU A 240 -23.64 -19.43 -20.97
N THR A 241 -22.65 -18.58 -21.26
CA THR A 241 -22.92 -17.27 -21.86
C THR A 241 -23.62 -17.44 -23.20
N GLN A 242 -23.17 -18.39 -24.02
CA GLN A 242 -23.77 -18.68 -25.32
C GLN A 242 -25.17 -19.29 -25.22
N ILE A 243 -25.41 -20.18 -24.26
CA ILE A 243 -26.75 -20.72 -23.97
C ILE A 243 -27.67 -19.59 -23.49
N ALA A 244 -27.22 -18.74 -22.56
CA ALA A 244 -28.00 -17.59 -22.09
C ALA A 244 -28.32 -16.61 -23.21
N GLU A 245 -27.39 -16.37 -24.14
CA GLU A 245 -27.63 -15.57 -25.35
C GLU A 245 -28.60 -16.23 -26.34
N THR A 246 -28.70 -17.57 -26.34
CA THR A 246 -29.63 -18.34 -27.19
C THR A 246 -31.03 -18.45 -26.58
N ILE A 247 -31.13 -18.48 -25.25
CA ILE A 247 -32.39 -18.46 -24.50
C ILE A 247 -33.06 -17.08 -24.59
N LYS A 248 -32.26 -16.01 -24.60
CA LYS A 248 -32.74 -14.64 -24.64
C LYS A 248 -33.80 -14.34 -25.72
N PRO A 249 -33.61 -14.73 -27.00
CA PRO A 249 -34.64 -14.56 -28.02
C PRO A 249 -35.82 -15.52 -27.86
N ILE A 250 -35.64 -16.71 -27.26
CA ILE A 250 -36.74 -17.65 -27.00
C ILE A 250 -37.67 -17.08 -25.91
N GLU A 251 -37.11 -16.52 -24.84
CA GLU A 251 -37.89 -15.80 -23.81
C GLU A 251 -38.60 -14.56 -24.39
N GLU A 252 -37.97 -13.88 -25.35
CA GLU A 252 -38.56 -12.72 -26.05
C GLU A 252 -39.68 -13.16 -27.04
N ASP A 253 -39.52 -14.28 -27.75
CA ASP A 253 -40.50 -14.85 -28.69
C ASP A 253 -41.68 -15.53 -27.95
N GLU A 254 -41.44 -16.19 -26.81
CA GLU A 254 -42.47 -16.79 -25.94
C GLU A 254 -43.38 -15.70 -25.32
N LEU A 255 -42.80 -14.55 -24.96
CA LEU A 255 -43.52 -13.34 -24.54
C LEU A 255 -44.35 -12.72 -25.70
N GLU A 256 -43.88 -12.80 -26.95
CA GLU A 256 -44.60 -12.30 -28.14
C GLU A 256 -45.75 -13.26 -28.56
N LEU A 257 -45.60 -14.57 -28.36
CA LEU A 257 -46.65 -15.58 -28.55
C LEU A 257 -47.76 -15.52 -27.50
N LEU A 258 -47.44 -15.21 -26.24
CA LEU A 258 -48.40 -14.99 -25.15
C LEU A 258 -49.28 -13.74 -25.35
N GLU A 259 -48.81 -12.74 -26.11
CA GLU A 259 -49.59 -11.53 -26.47
C GLU A 259 -50.67 -11.80 -27.56
N LEU A 260 -50.68 -12.97 -28.23
CA LEU A 260 -51.43 -13.21 -29.48
C LEU A 260 -52.60 -14.24 -29.47
N GLU A 261 -53.01 -14.85 -28.36
CA GLU A 261 -54.20 -15.74 -28.34
C GLU A 261 -55.49 -14.99 -27.93
N LEU A 262 -56.59 -14.94 -28.70
CA LEU A 262 -57.54 -15.99 -29.13
C LEU A 262 -58.48 -15.46 -30.26
N PRO A 263 -59.31 -16.26 -31.00
CA PRO A 263 -59.22 -17.66 -31.47
C PRO A 263 -59.44 -17.83 -33.01
N ASN A 264 -59.17 -19.06 -33.49
CA ASN A 264 -59.50 -19.72 -34.78
C ASN A 264 -58.63 -19.44 -36.02
N GLN A 265 -57.74 -20.40 -36.36
CA GLN A 265 -57.90 -21.25 -37.56
C GLN A 265 -56.92 -22.44 -37.62
N SER A 266 -57.48 -23.64 -37.89
CA SER A 266 -56.87 -24.91 -38.36
C SER A 266 -55.73 -25.58 -37.56
N VAL A 267 -56.00 -26.80 -37.09
CA VAL A 267 -55.30 -27.53 -36.01
C VAL A 267 -54.25 -28.55 -36.51
N ASP A 268 -53.75 -28.45 -37.75
CA ASP A 268 -52.84 -29.46 -38.32
C ASP A 268 -51.43 -28.97 -38.69
N THR A 269 -51.14 -27.66 -38.67
CA THR A 269 -49.78 -27.13 -38.90
C THR A 269 -49.05 -26.68 -37.63
N LEU A 270 -49.75 -26.35 -36.54
CA LEU A 270 -49.16 -25.82 -35.30
C LEU A 270 -48.52 -26.88 -34.38
N LYS A 271 -48.90 -28.16 -34.54
CA LYS A 271 -48.32 -29.26 -33.73
C LYS A 271 -46.87 -29.58 -34.10
N SER A 272 -46.45 -29.27 -35.32
CA SER A 272 -45.07 -29.42 -35.79
C SER A 272 -44.14 -28.40 -35.13
N ASP A 273 -44.60 -27.15 -35.03
CA ASP A 273 -43.78 -26.03 -34.57
C ASP A 273 -43.73 -25.97 -33.04
N GLU A 274 -44.86 -26.17 -32.33
CA GLU A 274 -44.87 -26.36 -30.87
C GLU A 274 -44.01 -27.55 -30.43
N GLN A 275 -44.05 -28.66 -31.19
CA GLN A 275 -43.24 -29.82 -30.86
C GLN A 275 -41.76 -29.54 -31.12
N SER A 276 -41.42 -28.77 -32.15
CA SER A 276 -40.03 -28.35 -32.41
C SER A 276 -39.49 -27.35 -31.38
N GLU A 277 -40.35 -26.48 -30.82
CA GLU A 277 -39.98 -25.52 -29.78
C GLU A 277 -39.85 -26.20 -28.42
N ARG A 278 -40.80 -27.08 -28.06
CA ARG A 278 -40.67 -27.94 -26.87
C ARG A 278 -39.44 -28.84 -26.95
N GLU A 279 -39.16 -29.43 -28.12
CA GLU A 279 -37.93 -30.20 -28.32
C GLU A 279 -36.67 -29.33 -28.17
N ARG A 280 -36.70 -28.04 -28.56
CA ARG A 280 -35.58 -27.10 -28.38
C ARG A 280 -35.40 -26.65 -26.92
N GLU A 281 -36.49 -26.37 -26.22
CA GLU A 281 -36.49 -26.05 -24.78
C GLU A 281 -36.01 -27.24 -23.97
N GLU A 282 -36.56 -28.43 -24.20
CA GLU A 282 -36.14 -29.68 -23.57
C GLU A 282 -34.67 -29.98 -23.88
N THR A 283 -34.21 -29.71 -25.12
CA THR A 283 -32.79 -29.82 -25.48
C THR A 283 -31.92 -28.81 -24.73
N THR A 284 -32.41 -27.59 -24.50
CA THR A 284 -31.66 -26.52 -23.85
C THR A 284 -31.58 -26.74 -22.33
N GLU A 285 -32.68 -27.18 -21.72
CA GLU A 285 -32.76 -27.58 -20.32
C GLU A 285 -31.94 -28.85 -20.05
N SER A 286 -32.00 -29.83 -20.96
CA SER A 286 -31.14 -31.01 -20.91
C SER A 286 -29.66 -30.64 -20.98
N ARG A 287 -29.27 -29.73 -21.89
CA ARG A 287 -27.89 -29.20 -21.97
C ARG A 287 -27.48 -28.46 -20.70
N LEU A 288 -28.36 -27.67 -20.10
CA LEU A 288 -28.10 -26.96 -18.85
C LEU A 288 -27.89 -27.93 -17.69
N THR A 289 -28.69 -28.99 -17.64
CA THR A 289 -28.60 -30.08 -16.67
C THR A 289 -27.28 -30.86 -16.82
N ASP A 290 -26.90 -31.20 -18.05
CA ASP A 290 -25.63 -31.86 -18.36
C ASP A 290 -24.44 -31.00 -17.94
N LEU A 291 -24.47 -29.70 -18.24
CA LEU A 291 -23.40 -28.76 -17.88
C LEU A 291 -23.27 -28.62 -16.36
N THR A 292 -24.40 -28.57 -15.66
CA THR A 292 -24.46 -28.57 -14.19
C THR A 292 -23.86 -29.85 -13.61
N ALA A 293 -24.19 -31.01 -14.19
CA ALA A 293 -23.60 -32.29 -13.79
C ALA A 293 -22.09 -32.36 -14.09
N GLU A 294 -21.61 -31.76 -15.18
CA GLU A 294 -20.18 -31.65 -15.46
C GLU A 294 -19.44 -30.80 -14.43
N PHE A 295 -20.03 -29.68 -14.01
CA PHE A 295 -19.50 -28.86 -12.91
C PHE A 295 -19.41 -29.64 -11.60
N ASP A 296 -20.45 -30.39 -11.25
CA ASP A 296 -20.47 -31.21 -10.02
C ASP A 296 -19.42 -32.34 -10.08
N ARG A 297 -19.30 -33.03 -11.23
CA ARG A 297 -18.25 -34.04 -11.45
C ARG A 297 -16.85 -33.45 -11.37
N LEU A 298 -16.64 -32.25 -11.90
CA LEU A 298 -15.35 -31.54 -11.80
C LEU A 298 -15.05 -31.17 -10.35
N ALA A 299 -16.04 -30.64 -9.63
CA ALA A 299 -15.92 -30.29 -8.21
C ALA A 299 -15.59 -31.53 -7.35
N GLU A 300 -16.21 -32.67 -7.62
CA GLU A 300 -15.97 -33.92 -6.92
C GLU A 300 -14.59 -34.52 -7.23
N ARG A 301 -14.14 -34.46 -8.49
CA ARG A 301 -12.78 -34.87 -8.88
C ARG A 301 -11.71 -34.02 -8.18
N LEU A 302 -11.96 -32.72 -8.09
CA LEU A 302 -11.10 -31.80 -7.34
C LEU A 302 -11.06 -32.23 -5.86
N ARG A 303 -12.22 -32.36 -5.18
CA ARG A 303 -12.31 -32.84 -3.78
C ARG A 303 -11.58 -34.17 -3.54
N GLY A 304 -11.75 -35.14 -4.45
CA GLY A 304 -11.11 -36.46 -4.37
C GLY A 304 -9.58 -36.40 -4.40
N SER A 305 -9.00 -35.54 -5.24
CA SER A 305 -7.54 -35.34 -5.29
C SER A 305 -7.00 -34.76 -3.96
N GLY A 306 -7.72 -33.81 -3.36
CA GLY A 306 -7.31 -33.21 -2.08
C GLY A 306 -7.36 -34.19 -0.90
N GLN A 307 -8.25 -35.19 -0.92
CA GLN A 307 -8.32 -36.22 0.12
C GLN A 307 -7.20 -37.27 -0.01
N GLN A 308 -6.81 -37.62 -1.24
CA GLN A 308 -5.65 -38.49 -1.48
C GLN A 308 -4.34 -37.82 -1.04
N ASP A 309 -4.15 -36.53 -1.33
CA ASP A 309 -2.98 -35.77 -0.87
C ASP A 309 -2.89 -35.69 0.67
N ARG A 310 -4.02 -35.48 1.36
CA ARG A 310 -4.07 -35.47 2.84
C ARG A 310 -3.67 -36.83 3.44
N LYS A 311 -4.17 -37.94 2.89
CA LYS A 311 -3.85 -39.30 3.35
C LYS A 311 -2.39 -39.66 3.11
N SER A 312 -1.82 -39.27 1.96
CA SER A 312 -0.40 -39.45 1.64
C SER A 312 0.51 -38.66 2.59
N ARG A 313 0.07 -37.47 3.02
CA ARG A 313 0.80 -36.60 3.95
C ARG A 313 0.80 -37.10 5.40
N GLU A 314 -0.28 -37.74 5.84
CA GLU A 314 -0.36 -38.35 7.19
C GLU A 314 0.51 -39.61 7.34
N GLN A 315 0.88 -40.27 6.24
CA GLN A 315 1.68 -41.50 6.24
C GLN A 315 3.20 -41.25 6.21
N ALA A 316 3.66 -40.01 5.98
CA ALA A 316 5.08 -39.66 5.96
C ALA A 316 5.58 -39.14 7.33
N LYS A 317 6.48 -39.88 8.01
CA LYS A 317 7.14 -39.44 9.26
C LYS A 317 8.00 -38.17 9.03
N PRO A 318 8.04 -37.19 9.94
CA PRO A 318 8.75 -35.94 9.70
C PRO A 318 10.24 -36.08 10.03
N THR A 319 11.08 -36.01 9.01
CA THR A 319 12.52 -35.68 9.16
C THR A 319 12.80 -34.47 8.28
N VAL A 320 13.09 -33.34 8.94
CA VAL A 320 13.59 -32.05 8.39
C VAL A 320 12.66 -31.35 7.38
N GLN A 321 12.07 -30.22 7.82
CA GLN A 321 11.20 -29.36 7.02
C GLN A 321 11.99 -28.52 5.99
N PRO A 322 11.64 -28.58 4.71
CA PRO A 322 11.40 -27.38 3.92
C PRO A 322 9.92 -26.98 4.11
N THR A 323 9.66 -25.70 4.37
CA THR A 323 8.29 -25.17 4.39
C THR A 323 7.73 -25.15 2.96
N GLU A 324 7.11 -26.24 2.54
CA GLU A 324 6.35 -26.31 1.30
C GLU A 324 4.96 -25.68 1.48
N PRO A 325 4.46 -24.94 0.47
CA PRO A 325 3.16 -24.31 0.55
C PRO A 325 2.06 -25.38 0.46
N THR A 326 1.16 -25.36 1.44
CA THR A 326 -0.12 -26.06 1.38
C THR A 326 -0.82 -25.73 0.05
N ILE A 327 -1.21 -26.75 -0.72
CA ILE A 327 -2.01 -26.60 -1.94
C ILE A 327 -3.25 -25.75 -1.58
N PRO A 328 -3.45 -24.57 -2.19
CA PRO A 328 -4.56 -23.70 -1.80
C PRO A 328 -5.88 -24.33 -2.24
N ASN A 329 -6.59 -24.85 -1.24
CA ASN A 329 -8.05 -24.80 -1.15
C ASN A 329 -8.84 -25.35 -2.35
N ILE A 330 -8.46 -26.55 -2.78
CA ILE A 330 -9.24 -27.39 -3.71
C ILE A 330 -10.70 -27.51 -3.23
N ASP A 331 -10.92 -27.61 -1.92
CA ASP A 331 -12.25 -27.64 -1.30
C ASP A 331 -13.05 -26.35 -1.57
N ASN A 332 -12.46 -25.15 -1.41
CA ASN A 332 -13.15 -23.90 -1.77
C ASN A 332 -13.38 -23.76 -3.28
N ALA A 333 -12.47 -24.25 -4.13
CA ALA A 333 -12.68 -24.25 -5.57
C ALA A 333 -13.88 -25.14 -5.95
N ALA A 334 -13.96 -26.34 -5.37
CA ALA A 334 -15.08 -27.24 -5.55
C ALA A 334 -16.39 -26.67 -4.98
N SER A 335 -16.34 -25.95 -3.85
CA SER A 335 -17.50 -25.26 -3.28
C SER A 335 -18.01 -24.13 -4.19
N ARG A 336 -17.12 -23.34 -4.80
CA ARG A 336 -17.51 -22.29 -5.77
C ARG A 336 -18.14 -22.87 -7.03
N LEU A 337 -17.59 -23.97 -7.55
CA LEU A 337 -18.17 -24.65 -8.71
C LEU A 337 -19.55 -25.26 -8.38
N SER A 338 -19.72 -25.81 -7.18
CA SER A 338 -21.03 -26.27 -6.70
C SER A 338 -22.02 -25.11 -6.50
N GLU A 339 -21.55 -23.94 -6.05
CA GLU A 339 -22.40 -22.75 -5.93
C GLU A 339 -22.81 -22.20 -7.31
N LEU A 340 -21.90 -22.19 -8.28
CA LEU A 340 -22.21 -21.88 -9.67
C LEU A 340 -23.26 -22.86 -10.23
N ALA A 341 -23.05 -24.17 -10.05
CA ALA A 341 -23.98 -25.22 -10.43
C ALA A 341 -25.39 -25.01 -9.83
N LYS A 342 -25.46 -24.62 -8.55
CA LYS A 342 -26.75 -24.29 -7.88
C LYS A 342 -27.44 -23.07 -8.47
N ARG A 343 -26.68 -22.04 -8.87
CA ARG A 343 -27.24 -20.82 -9.50
C ARG A 343 -27.80 -21.10 -10.89
N LEU A 344 -27.30 -22.14 -11.54
CA LEU A 344 -27.68 -22.56 -12.89
C LEU A 344 -28.88 -23.51 -12.92
N LYS A 345 -29.38 -23.98 -11.77
CA LYS A 345 -30.63 -24.77 -11.75
C LYS A 345 -31.86 -23.88 -11.97
N PRO A 346 -32.79 -24.25 -12.88
CA PRO A 346 -34.05 -23.56 -13.07
C PRO A 346 -34.88 -23.55 -11.78
N THR A 347 -35.74 -22.54 -11.67
CA THR A 347 -36.33 -22.05 -10.41
C THR A 347 -37.38 -22.96 -9.78
N GLU A 348 -37.91 -23.95 -10.49
CA GLU A 348 -39.04 -24.76 -10.01
C GLU A 348 -38.73 -25.71 -8.84
N GLU A 349 -37.46 -26.04 -8.56
CA GLU A 349 -37.11 -26.95 -7.46
C GLU A 349 -36.70 -26.25 -6.14
N ARG A 350 -36.74 -24.91 -6.05
CA ARG A 350 -36.24 -24.21 -4.84
C ARG A 350 -37.19 -24.15 -3.64
N ASP A 351 -38.46 -24.54 -3.81
CA ASP A 351 -39.50 -24.32 -2.79
C ASP A 351 -40.04 -25.59 -2.10
N SER A 352 -39.36 -26.74 -2.19
CA SER A 352 -39.85 -27.99 -1.54
C SER A 352 -39.21 -28.36 -0.18
N GLU A 353 -38.29 -27.55 0.37
CA GLU A 353 -37.68 -27.81 1.68
C GLU A 353 -38.28 -26.96 2.82
N THR A 354 -39.60 -26.84 2.93
CA THR A 354 -40.24 -26.58 4.23
C THR A 354 -41.74 -26.90 4.22
N THR A 355 -42.14 -28.09 4.66
CA THR A 355 -43.30 -28.32 5.52
C THR A 355 -43.38 -29.80 5.89
N GLY A 356 -43.13 -30.11 7.16
CA GLY A 356 -43.42 -31.41 7.71
C GLY A 356 -44.90 -31.53 8.08
N VAL A 357 -45.62 -32.47 7.47
CA VAL A 357 -46.76 -33.19 8.06
C VAL A 357 -46.78 -34.62 7.45
N PRO A 358 -46.96 -35.68 8.25
CA PRO A 358 -46.90 -37.06 7.76
C PRO A 358 -48.28 -37.60 7.37
N ARG A 359 -48.36 -38.40 6.30
CA ARG A 359 -49.43 -39.38 6.02
C ARG A 359 -48.88 -40.36 4.98
N SER A 360 -48.56 -41.60 5.36
CA SER A 360 -49.42 -42.78 5.60
C SER A 360 -49.51 -43.68 4.37
N SER A 361 -49.06 -44.90 4.58
CA SER A 361 -49.02 -46.06 3.71
C SER A 361 -50.24 -46.26 2.82
N VAL A 362 -49.99 -46.64 1.56
CA VAL A 362 -50.78 -47.64 0.84
C VAL A 362 -49.82 -48.50 0.02
N GLU A 363 -49.75 -49.78 0.38
CA GLU A 363 -49.14 -50.86 -0.39
C GLU A 363 -50.02 -51.28 -1.57
N SER A 364 -49.39 -52.02 -2.49
CA SER A 364 -49.91 -53.04 -3.41
C SER A 364 -49.97 -52.65 -4.89
N GLN A 365 -49.65 -53.50 -5.87
CA GLN A 365 -48.96 -54.81 -5.93
C GLN A 365 -48.70 -55.10 -7.43
N THR A 366 -47.54 -55.70 -7.74
CA THR A 366 -47.28 -56.74 -8.78
C THR A 366 -47.68 -56.57 -10.26
N SER A 367 -46.70 -56.69 -11.17
CA SER A 367 -46.49 -57.86 -12.10
C SER A 367 -45.36 -57.56 -13.12
N THR A 368 -44.16 -58.15 -13.00
CA THR A 368 -43.61 -59.29 -13.78
C THR A 368 -43.86 -59.34 -15.30
N SER A 369 -42.80 -59.20 -16.12
CA SER A 369 -42.45 -60.16 -17.18
C SER A 369 -41.00 -60.01 -17.67
N LYS A 370 -40.47 -61.10 -18.23
CA LYS A 370 -39.06 -61.48 -18.43
C LYS A 370 -38.54 -61.24 -19.86
N ASN A 371 -37.20 -61.10 -19.96
CA ASN A 371 -36.25 -61.59 -20.97
C ASN A 371 -36.54 -61.44 -22.49
N ARG A 372 -35.60 -60.86 -23.26
CA ARG A 372 -34.56 -61.61 -24.04
C ARG A 372 -33.73 -60.74 -25.02
N THR A 373 -32.42 -61.05 -25.04
CA THR A 373 -31.44 -61.19 -26.16
C THR A 373 -30.89 -59.98 -26.94
N ASP A 374 -29.55 -59.88 -26.89
CA ASP A 374 -28.64 -59.30 -27.91
C ASP A 374 -28.85 -59.90 -29.31
N PRO A 375 -28.40 -59.23 -30.39
CA PRO A 375 -27.11 -59.64 -30.97
C PRO A 375 -26.24 -58.54 -31.66
N ALA A 376 -24.93 -58.77 -31.57
CA ALA A 376 -23.88 -58.74 -32.62
C ALA A 376 -23.51 -57.48 -33.46
N ILE A 377 -22.18 -57.32 -33.55
CA ILE A 377 -21.33 -56.41 -34.34
C ILE A 377 -21.25 -56.87 -35.82
N PRO A 378 -20.95 -55.97 -36.79
CA PRO A 378 -19.65 -56.02 -37.49
C PRO A 378 -19.05 -54.60 -37.74
N THR A 379 -17.81 -54.31 -37.33
CA THR A 379 -16.54 -54.33 -38.11
C THR A 379 -16.62 -53.75 -39.53
N GLU A 380 -15.85 -52.69 -39.80
CA GLU A 380 -14.88 -52.65 -40.92
C GLU A 380 -13.97 -51.39 -40.89
N VAL A 381 -12.72 -51.62 -41.27
CA VAL A 381 -11.58 -50.69 -41.50
C VAL A 381 -11.18 -50.90 -42.96
N PRO A 382 -10.70 -49.87 -43.70
CA PRO A 382 -9.30 -49.87 -44.17
C PRO A 382 -8.67 -48.44 -44.13
N THR A 383 -7.42 -48.23 -43.70
CA THR A 383 -6.14 -48.29 -44.48
C THR A 383 -6.25 -47.64 -45.88
N ASN A 384 -5.34 -46.78 -46.37
CA ASN A 384 -3.89 -46.92 -46.37
C ASN A 384 -3.18 -45.63 -46.85
N THR A 385 -1.91 -45.59 -46.48
CA THR A 385 -0.77 -44.73 -46.87
C THR A 385 -0.62 -44.33 -48.36
N ASN A 386 -0.03 -43.15 -48.62
CA ASN A 386 1.23 -43.05 -49.39
C ASN A 386 1.89 -41.65 -49.42
N LEU A 387 3.21 -41.71 -49.52
CA LEU A 387 4.27 -40.70 -49.51
C LEU A 387 4.43 -39.91 -50.84
N VAL A 388 5.40 -38.98 -50.81
CA VAL A 388 6.13 -38.30 -51.92
C VAL A 388 5.55 -36.92 -52.29
N GLY A 389 6.28 -35.81 -52.36
CA GLY A 389 7.71 -35.53 -52.24
C GLY A 389 7.96 -34.01 -52.33
N ARG A 390 9.14 -33.57 -51.87
CA ARG A 390 9.67 -32.21 -52.11
C ARG A 390 9.85 -31.95 -53.62
N PRO A 391 9.90 -30.66 -54.00
CA PRO A 391 11.17 -30.17 -54.51
C PRO A 391 11.61 -28.81 -53.93
N HIS A 392 12.92 -28.67 -53.86
CA HIS A 392 13.67 -27.43 -53.67
C HIS A 392 13.51 -26.47 -54.87
N LEU A 393 13.59 -25.17 -54.62
CA LEU A 393 14.26 -24.23 -55.52
C LEU A 393 15.01 -23.15 -54.71
N HIS A 394 16.26 -22.94 -55.12
CA HIS A 394 17.24 -21.95 -54.67
C HIS A 394 17.13 -20.66 -55.50
N HIS A 395 17.39 -19.49 -54.89
CA HIS A 395 18.38 -18.46 -55.32
C HIS A 395 18.29 -17.26 -54.35
N LYS A 396 19.30 -17.00 -53.49
CA LYS A 396 20.50 -16.14 -53.67
C LYS A 396 20.21 -14.71 -54.16
N GLY A 397 20.61 -13.72 -53.35
CA GLY A 397 20.72 -12.31 -53.74
C GLY A 397 21.04 -11.36 -52.59
N SER A 398 22.29 -11.37 -52.13
CA SER A 398 22.92 -10.36 -51.28
C SER A 398 22.94 -8.96 -51.92
N SER A 399 22.86 -7.87 -51.14
CA SER A 399 23.73 -6.66 -51.20
C SER A 399 23.30 -5.59 -50.17
N LYS A 400 24.22 -5.19 -49.29
CA LYS A 400 24.22 -3.87 -48.60
C LYS A 400 25.04 -2.86 -49.47
N PRO A 401 25.47 -1.69 -48.96
CA PRO A 401 24.77 -0.39 -48.94
C PRO A 401 25.59 0.70 -49.68
N VAL A 402 25.00 1.82 -50.12
CA VAL A 402 25.79 3.02 -50.47
C VAL A 402 25.01 4.30 -50.17
N ALA A 403 25.75 5.25 -49.59
CA ALA A 403 25.38 6.61 -49.25
C ALA A 403 25.45 7.57 -50.46
N ASP A 404 24.91 8.76 -50.27
CA ASP A 404 25.62 10.05 -50.40
C ASP A 404 24.96 11.15 -51.29
N VAL A 405 24.85 12.32 -50.63
CA VAL A 405 25.02 13.72 -51.11
C VAL A 405 24.01 14.42 -52.02
N GLY A 406 23.62 15.63 -51.54
CA GLY A 406 23.60 16.88 -52.34
C GLY A 406 22.25 17.63 -52.38
N ASN A 407 21.91 18.52 -51.43
CA ASN A 407 22.35 19.92 -51.24
C ASN A 407 21.63 20.99 -52.12
N SER A 408 20.99 21.99 -51.48
CA SER A 408 21.09 23.46 -51.71
C SER A 408 19.84 24.22 -51.19
N ARG A 409 20.00 25.11 -50.17
CA ARG A 409 20.12 26.61 -50.17
C ARG A 409 18.78 27.35 -50.38
N GLY A 410 18.42 28.48 -49.76
CA GLY A 410 18.97 29.51 -48.84
C GLY A 410 17.81 30.50 -48.56
N THR A 411 17.77 31.41 -47.57
CA THR A 411 18.64 32.59 -47.36
C THR A 411 18.32 33.32 -46.01
N ASP A 412 19.38 33.72 -45.27
CA ASP A 412 19.74 35.00 -44.58
C ASP A 412 18.65 35.93 -43.95
N SER A 413 18.79 36.58 -42.78
CA SER A 413 19.92 37.43 -42.29
C SER A 413 19.81 37.85 -40.78
N VAL A 414 20.91 37.75 -39.99
CA VAL A 414 21.67 38.77 -39.17
C VAL A 414 20.91 40.05 -38.65
N ALA A 415 21.07 40.68 -37.46
CA ALA A 415 22.22 40.92 -36.54
C ALA A 415 21.83 41.55 -35.16
N HIS A 416 22.71 41.35 -34.15
CA HIS A 416 23.20 42.23 -33.05
C HIS A 416 22.33 42.73 -31.84
N ALA A 417 22.97 42.71 -30.66
CA ALA A 417 22.60 43.24 -29.33
C ALA A 417 23.31 44.60 -29.04
N PRO A 418 23.43 45.19 -27.80
CA PRO A 418 22.82 44.96 -26.47
C PRO A 418 22.43 46.25 -25.64
N ASP A 419 21.98 46.03 -24.38
CA ASP A 419 22.23 46.80 -23.12
C ASP A 419 21.39 48.04 -22.67
N SER A 420 21.24 48.16 -21.33
CA SER A 420 21.06 49.37 -20.45
C SER A 420 19.82 49.46 -19.53
N THR A 421 20.09 49.53 -18.22
CA THR A 421 19.23 49.93 -17.07
C THR A 421 19.38 51.46 -16.76
N PRO A 422 18.93 52.01 -15.59
CA PRO A 422 17.64 52.63 -15.18
C PRO A 422 17.71 54.20 -15.08
N PRO A 423 16.76 54.94 -14.43
CA PRO A 423 16.99 55.37 -13.02
C PRO A 423 15.72 55.67 -12.15
N ALA A 424 15.97 56.13 -10.91
CA ALA A 424 15.08 56.33 -9.77
C ALA A 424 14.63 57.80 -9.50
N ALA A 425 13.61 57.98 -8.63
CA ALA A 425 13.48 58.96 -7.51
C ALA A 425 12.13 59.73 -7.35
N LYS A 426 11.76 59.92 -6.07
CA LYS A 426 10.60 60.53 -5.34
C LYS A 426 10.39 62.07 -5.56
N PRO A 427 9.57 62.82 -4.76
CA PRO A 427 8.18 62.69 -4.24
C PRO A 427 7.34 64.00 -4.38
N THR A 428 6.06 64.05 -3.96
CA THR A 428 5.43 65.23 -3.26
C THR A 428 4.02 64.96 -2.69
N LYS A 429 3.71 65.65 -1.59
CA LYS A 429 2.44 65.79 -0.80
C LYS A 429 2.02 67.31 -0.90
N PRO A 430 1.04 67.88 -0.15
CA PRO A 430 -0.30 67.47 0.35
C PRO A 430 -1.39 68.59 0.23
N ASN A 431 -2.68 68.35 0.58
CA ASN A 431 -3.49 69.18 1.55
C ASN A 431 -5.00 68.83 1.71
N LYS A 432 -5.44 68.79 3.00
CA LYS A 432 -6.61 69.38 3.73
C LYS A 432 -8.09 69.32 3.25
N ARG A 433 -8.96 68.69 4.11
CA ARG A 433 -10.13 69.17 4.96
C ARG A 433 -11.29 70.02 4.33
N PRO A 434 -12.45 70.34 5.02
CA PRO A 434 -13.18 69.79 6.22
C PRO A 434 -14.75 69.87 6.19
N SER A 435 -15.48 69.42 7.25
CA SER A 435 -16.76 70.01 7.82
C SER A 435 -17.26 69.25 9.09
N LYS A 436 -17.40 69.83 10.31
CA LYS A 436 -18.53 70.56 11.01
C LYS A 436 -19.61 69.63 11.68
N GLN A 437 -20.31 69.89 12.81
CA GLN A 437 -20.27 70.80 14.00
C GLN A 437 -21.48 70.49 14.98
N HIS A 438 -21.47 71.10 16.20
CA HIS A 438 -22.52 71.35 17.25
C HIS A 438 -22.41 70.56 18.59
N ARG A 439 -22.18 71.12 19.82
CA ARG A 439 -22.80 72.18 20.73
C ARG A 439 -24.14 71.73 21.34
N ASN A 440 -24.54 71.87 22.63
CA ASN A 440 -24.01 72.41 23.92
C ASN A 440 -24.96 71.93 25.11
N PRO A 441 -24.83 72.36 26.40
CA PRO A 441 -25.11 71.60 27.65
C PRO A 441 -26.30 72.13 28.51
N VAL A 442 -26.52 71.61 29.75
CA VAL A 442 -27.03 72.32 30.97
C VAL A 442 -26.91 71.45 32.26
N ARG A 443 -26.70 72.12 33.42
CA ARG A 443 -26.61 71.66 34.84
C ARG A 443 -27.91 71.97 35.64
N GLN A 444 -28.03 71.36 36.84
CA GLN A 444 -28.73 71.77 38.10
C GLN A 444 -29.68 70.65 38.60
N ASP A 445 -29.99 70.45 39.88
CA ASP A 445 -29.38 70.66 41.21
C ASP A 445 -30.31 69.91 42.21
N ARG A 446 -29.74 69.46 43.33
CA ARG A 446 -30.34 69.30 44.69
C ARG A 446 -31.40 68.23 45.07
N GLU A 447 -31.10 67.66 46.24
CA GLU A 447 -31.92 67.37 47.44
C GLU A 447 -32.01 65.91 47.95
N ALA A 448 -32.09 65.79 49.29
CA ALA A 448 -31.49 64.76 50.13
C ALA A 448 -32.49 63.98 51.02
N VAL A 449 -31.93 63.05 51.84
CA VAL A 449 -32.48 62.39 53.07
C VAL A 449 -33.40 61.16 52.81
N ALA A 450 -33.31 59.98 53.45
CA ALA A 450 -32.57 59.43 54.59
C ALA A 450 -32.42 57.88 54.52
N GLN A 451 -31.38 57.38 55.21
CA GLN A 451 -31.23 56.13 56.00
C GLN A 451 -31.60 54.75 55.42
N VAL A 452 -30.61 53.84 55.35
CA VAL A 452 -30.46 52.60 56.17
C VAL A 452 -29.15 51.87 55.73
N THR A 453 -28.24 51.61 56.68
CA THR A 453 -27.03 50.76 56.54
C THR A 453 -27.36 49.27 56.78
N PRO A 454 -26.72 48.26 56.13
CA PRO A 454 -25.35 47.85 56.52
C PRO A 454 -24.42 47.25 55.43
N THR A 455 -23.10 47.43 55.66
CA THR A 455 -21.89 46.69 55.21
C THR A 455 -21.72 46.19 53.75
N PRO A 456 -20.66 46.64 53.04
CA PRO A 456 -20.05 45.89 51.96
C PRO A 456 -18.69 45.29 52.32
N LYS A 457 -18.48 44.12 51.72
CA LYS A 457 -17.37 43.16 51.82
C LYS A 457 -15.99 43.78 51.50
N LYS A 458 -14.96 43.14 52.05
CA LYS A 458 -13.52 43.35 51.82
C LYS A 458 -13.18 43.78 50.39
N GLN A 459 -12.49 44.91 50.26
CA GLN A 459 -11.74 45.29 49.05
C GLN A 459 -10.57 44.32 48.84
N PRO A 460 -10.30 43.86 47.61
CA PRO A 460 -9.12 43.05 47.31
C PRO A 460 -7.86 43.92 47.30
N GLU A 461 -6.76 43.30 47.72
CA GLU A 461 -5.42 43.87 47.85
C GLU A 461 -4.93 44.56 46.56
N LYS A 462 -4.20 45.67 46.75
CA LYS A 462 -3.38 46.30 45.72
C LYS A 462 -2.38 45.27 45.17
N VAL A 463 -2.66 44.77 43.96
CA VAL A 463 -1.70 44.01 43.17
C VAL A 463 -0.59 44.96 42.72
N THR A 464 0.61 44.74 43.25
CA THR A 464 1.88 45.32 42.80
C THR A 464 2.04 45.07 41.29
N PRO A 465 2.48 46.06 40.49
CA PRO A 465 2.70 45.82 39.07
C PRO A 465 3.78 44.73 38.89
N THR A 466 3.43 43.71 38.12
CA THR A 466 4.33 42.66 37.65
C THR A 466 5.55 43.29 36.98
N PRO A 467 6.79 42.80 37.22
CA PRO A 467 7.96 43.36 36.57
C PRO A 467 7.81 43.24 35.05
N LYS A 468 8.07 44.33 34.34
CA LYS A 468 8.20 44.32 32.88
C LYS A 468 9.18 43.19 32.52
N LYS A 469 8.74 42.21 31.71
CA LYS A 469 9.62 41.21 31.11
C LYS A 469 10.77 41.97 30.43
N GLU A 470 12.00 41.70 30.87
CA GLU A 470 13.19 42.11 30.14
C GLU A 470 13.05 41.66 28.67
N PRO A 471 13.53 42.45 27.69
CA PRO A 471 13.54 42.01 26.31
C PRO A 471 14.31 40.68 26.22
N GLU A 472 13.69 39.65 25.64
CA GLU A 472 14.35 38.36 25.42
C GLU A 472 15.66 38.60 24.66
N LYS A 473 16.79 38.19 25.24
CA LYS A 473 18.10 38.32 24.59
C LYS A 473 18.07 37.61 23.23
N PRO A 474 18.64 38.20 22.16
CA PRO A 474 18.76 37.52 20.88
C PRO A 474 19.58 36.24 21.04
N ASN A 475 19.22 35.18 20.31
CA ASN A 475 19.82 33.84 20.46
C ASN A 475 21.36 33.84 20.35
N THR A 476 21.91 34.74 19.55
CA THR A 476 23.36 34.93 19.40
C THR A 476 24.07 35.37 20.68
N GLN A 477 23.35 35.94 21.65
CA GLN A 477 23.86 36.42 22.94
C GLN A 477 23.52 35.49 24.12
N LEU A 478 22.91 34.34 23.86
CA LEU A 478 22.66 33.33 24.90
C LEU A 478 23.96 32.60 25.26
N THR A 479 24.04 32.12 26.49
CA THR A 479 25.08 31.14 26.86
C THR A 479 24.80 29.80 26.18
N ASP A 480 25.82 28.95 26.09
CA ASP A 480 25.69 27.63 25.45
C ASP A 480 24.62 26.76 26.14
N ALA A 481 24.55 26.78 27.47
CA ALA A 481 23.52 26.08 28.22
C ALA A 481 22.10 26.62 27.96
N GLN A 482 21.96 27.94 27.80
CA GLN A 482 20.66 28.55 27.47
C GLN A 482 20.23 28.22 26.04
N LEU A 483 21.18 28.13 25.11
CA LEU A 483 20.93 27.75 23.72
C LEU A 483 20.48 26.29 23.62
N VAL A 484 21.13 25.39 24.35
CA VAL A 484 20.76 23.96 24.44
C VAL A 484 19.36 23.78 25.04
N GLU A 485 19.01 24.53 26.09
CA GLU A 485 17.66 24.46 26.68
C GLU A 485 16.59 24.94 25.68
N ARG A 486 16.87 25.98 24.89
CA ARG A 486 15.97 26.40 23.80
C ARG A 486 15.81 25.33 22.73
N MET A 487 16.90 24.67 22.33
CA MET A 487 16.83 23.54 21.39
C MET A 487 16.00 22.39 21.95
N ARG A 488 16.14 22.08 23.24
CA ARG A 488 15.36 21.02 23.89
C ARG A 488 13.87 21.30 23.84
N LEU A 489 13.47 22.53 24.15
CA LEU A 489 12.08 22.97 24.05
C LEU A 489 11.57 22.91 22.60
N PHE A 490 12.41 23.27 21.62
CA PHE A 490 12.11 23.12 20.19
C PHE A 490 11.85 21.67 19.80
N VAL A 491 12.78 20.76 20.13
CA VAL A 491 12.63 19.31 19.87
C VAL A 491 11.40 18.72 20.57
N GLN A 492 11.04 19.22 21.76
CA GLN A 492 9.84 18.79 22.45
C GLN A 492 8.56 19.31 21.78
N TRP A 493 8.57 20.54 21.29
CA TRP A 493 7.46 21.13 20.53
C TRP A 493 7.28 20.45 19.17
N GLU A 494 8.35 20.08 18.48
CA GLU A 494 8.29 19.36 17.19
C GLU A 494 7.53 18.02 17.31
N LYS A 495 7.59 17.37 18.47
CA LYS A 495 6.80 16.16 18.75
C LYS A 495 5.30 16.41 18.89
N THR A 496 4.87 17.67 18.97
CA THR A 496 3.45 18.06 19.08
C THR A 496 2.82 18.41 17.73
N VAL A 497 3.60 18.38 16.63
CA VAL A 497 3.15 18.72 15.28
C VAL A 497 2.06 17.73 14.83
N PRO A 498 0.83 18.18 14.57
CA PRO A 498 -0.20 17.33 13.99
C PRO A 498 0.11 17.02 12.52
N SER A 499 -0.39 15.89 12.03
CA SER A 499 -0.22 15.51 10.61
C SER A 499 -0.74 16.62 9.69
N PRO A 500 0.02 17.00 8.65
CA PRO A 500 -0.46 17.97 7.67
C PRO A 500 -1.64 17.40 6.86
N PRO A 501 -2.60 18.22 6.45
CA PRO A 501 -3.74 17.77 5.66
C PRO A 501 -3.30 17.22 4.29
N ASP A 502 -3.84 16.07 3.90
CA ASP A 502 -3.56 15.42 2.61
C ASP A 502 -4.41 16.04 1.49
N GLU A 503 -3.83 17.03 0.80
CA GLU A 503 -4.48 17.79 -0.26
C GLU A 503 -4.82 16.92 -1.50
N ASN A 504 -3.98 15.93 -1.80
CA ASN A 504 -4.22 15.00 -2.91
C ASN A 504 -5.40 14.08 -2.61
N LYS A 505 -5.48 13.55 -1.38
CA LYS A 505 -6.62 12.74 -0.93
C LYS A 505 -7.91 13.55 -0.94
N ARG A 506 -7.87 14.81 -0.49
CA ARG A 506 -9.01 15.72 -0.58
C ARG A 506 -9.48 15.89 -2.02
N LYS A 507 -8.58 16.23 -2.95
CA LYS A 507 -8.91 16.41 -4.37
C LYS A 507 -9.60 15.17 -4.96
N ARG A 508 -9.02 13.98 -4.73
CA ARG A 508 -9.58 12.71 -5.20
C ARG A 508 -10.98 12.44 -4.63
N LEU A 509 -11.20 12.69 -3.34
CA LEU A 509 -12.50 12.51 -2.71
C LEU A 509 -13.54 13.52 -3.21
N THR A 510 -13.15 14.76 -3.46
CA THR A 510 -14.01 15.79 -4.06
C THR A 510 -14.43 15.40 -5.48
N GLU A 511 -13.50 14.96 -6.31
CA GLU A 511 -13.78 14.46 -7.68
C GLU A 511 -14.73 13.25 -7.64
N LYS A 512 -14.47 12.30 -6.73
CA LYS A 512 -15.34 11.13 -6.50
C LYS A 512 -16.75 11.53 -6.07
N PHE A 513 -16.88 12.50 -5.16
CA PHE A 513 -18.17 13.00 -4.69
C PHE A 513 -18.98 13.65 -5.81
N GLU A 514 -18.36 14.50 -6.63
CA GLU A 514 -19.03 15.15 -7.76
C GLU A 514 -19.42 14.15 -8.85
N ALA A 515 -18.60 13.13 -9.11
CA ALA A 515 -18.94 12.04 -10.01
C ALA A 515 -20.18 11.26 -9.52
N GLN A 516 -20.19 10.86 -8.24
CA GLN A 516 -21.34 10.17 -7.63
C GLN A 516 -22.62 11.02 -7.68
N LYS A 517 -22.50 12.33 -7.43
CA LYS A 517 -23.62 13.27 -7.51
C LYS A 517 -24.20 13.38 -8.92
N LYS A 518 -23.34 13.38 -9.94
CA LYS A 518 -23.76 13.38 -11.35
C LYS A 518 -24.51 12.09 -11.70
N GLU A 519 -24.01 10.94 -11.25
CA GLU A 519 -24.66 9.65 -11.48
C GLU A 519 -26.00 9.52 -10.73
N LEU A 520 -26.09 10.01 -9.49
CA LEU A 520 -27.36 10.08 -8.76
C LEU A 520 -28.41 10.90 -9.49
N ARG A 521 -28.02 12.05 -10.08
CA ARG A 521 -28.94 12.86 -10.89
C ARG A 521 -29.44 12.10 -12.13
N LYS A 522 -28.55 11.42 -12.85
CA LYS A 522 -28.93 10.61 -14.01
C LYS A 522 -29.92 9.52 -13.64
N LEU A 523 -29.62 8.79 -12.56
CA LEU A 523 -30.46 7.68 -12.11
C LEU A 523 -31.80 8.15 -11.55
N SER A 524 -31.83 9.28 -10.83
CA SER A 524 -33.07 9.93 -10.39
C SER A 524 -33.96 10.33 -11.58
N ASN A 525 -33.38 10.89 -12.64
CA ASN A 525 -34.11 11.22 -13.85
C ASN A 525 -34.66 9.96 -14.53
N SER A 526 -33.83 8.91 -14.68
CA SER A 526 -34.25 7.62 -15.25
C SER A 526 -35.41 6.99 -14.48
N ILE A 527 -35.32 6.94 -13.15
CA ILE A 527 -36.39 6.44 -12.27
C ILE A 527 -37.68 7.25 -12.46
N SER A 528 -37.56 8.58 -12.61
CA SER A 528 -38.71 9.46 -12.81
C SER A 528 -39.37 9.21 -14.16
N THR A 529 -38.58 9.05 -15.22
CA THR A 529 -39.06 8.70 -16.57
C THR A 529 -39.71 7.31 -16.61
N GLN A 530 -39.10 6.29 -16.00
CA GLN A 530 -39.66 4.94 -15.91
C GLN A 530 -40.97 4.93 -15.12
N LYS A 531 -41.04 5.66 -14.00
CA LYS A 531 -42.26 5.79 -13.20
C LYS A 531 -43.38 6.50 -13.97
N GLN A 532 -43.05 7.56 -14.71
CA GLN A 532 -44.00 8.27 -15.55
C GLN A 532 -44.52 7.37 -16.68
N PHE A 533 -43.63 6.63 -17.34
CA PHE A 533 -43.98 5.67 -18.39
C PHE A 533 -44.98 4.61 -17.90
N LEU A 534 -44.73 3.99 -16.75
CA LEU A 534 -45.65 3.02 -16.14
C LEU A 534 -47.00 3.66 -15.73
N SER A 535 -46.99 4.91 -15.29
CA SER A 535 -48.21 5.65 -14.93
C SER A 535 -49.06 6.01 -16.16
N ASP A 536 -48.41 6.41 -17.25
CA ASP A 536 -49.08 6.78 -18.50
C ASP A 536 -49.58 5.55 -19.26
N ASN A 537 -48.97 4.38 -19.01
CA ASN A 537 -49.31 3.11 -19.65
C ASN A 537 -49.61 2.02 -18.60
N PRO A 538 -50.78 2.08 -17.92
CA PRO A 538 -51.16 1.08 -16.91
C PRO A 538 -51.34 -0.31 -17.55
N PRO A 539 -51.31 -1.40 -16.75
CA PRO A 539 -51.41 -2.75 -17.27
C PRO A 539 -52.75 -2.97 -17.97
N ARG A 540 -52.69 -3.72 -19.06
CA ARG A 540 -53.84 -4.11 -19.88
C ARG A 540 -54.78 -4.95 -19.05
N SER A 541 -56.08 -4.68 -19.15
CA SER A 541 -57.11 -5.45 -18.47
C SER A 541 -58.41 -5.41 -19.27
N TRP A 542 -59.38 -6.23 -18.88
CA TRP A 542 -60.70 -6.22 -19.52
C TRP A 542 -61.40 -4.85 -19.48
N LYS A 543 -61.08 -4.00 -18.49
CA LYS A 543 -61.58 -2.61 -18.39
C LYS A 543 -60.68 -1.59 -19.08
N ASN A 544 -59.45 -1.96 -19.45
CA ASN A 544 -58.49 -1.10 -20.12
C ASN A 544 -57.73 -1.89 -21.21
N PRO A 545 -58.34 -2.06 -22.39
CA PRO A 545 -57.77 -2.87 -23.47
C PRO A 545 -56.61 -2.20 -24.23
N PHE A 546 -56.26 -0.94 -23.90
CA PHE A 546 -55.18 -0.19 -24.54
C PHE A 546 -53.93 -0.02 -23.64
N GLY A 547 -53.88 -0.71 -22.49
CA GLY A 547 -52.73 -0.69 -21.57
C GLY A 547 -51.55 -1.54 -22.04
N LEU A 548 -50.43 -1.49 -21.29
CA LEU A 548 -49.26 -2.36 -21.53
C LEU A 548 -49.61 -3.81 -21.26
N ASP A 549 -49.08 -4.72 -22.07
CA ASP A 549 -49.12 -6.14 -21.76
C ASP A 549 -48.62 -6.42 -20.32
N PRO A 550 -49.29 -7.30 -19.54
CA PRO A 550 -48.94 -7.54 -18.14
C PRO A 550 -47.48 -7.98 -17.92
N ASP A 551 -46.89 -8.74 -18.83
CA ASP A 551 -45.54 -9.25 -18.68
C ASP A 551 -44.51 -8.16 -19.01
N LEU A 552 -44.78 -7.35 -20.04
CA LEU A 552 -43.98 -6.16 -20.33
C LEU A 552 -44.07 -5.10 -19.21
N TYR A 553 -45.26 -4.90 -18.63
CA TYR A 553 -45.46 -4.03 -17.47
C TYR A 553 -44.65 -4.53 -16.26
N SER A 554 -44.67 -5.84 -15.99
CA SER A 554 -43.91 -6.49 -14.92
C SER A 554 -42.40 -6.35 -15.12
N SER A 555 -41.92 -6.53 -16.35
CA SER A 555 -40.51 -6.30 -16.72
C SER A 555 -40.08 -4.84 -16.49
N LYS A 556 -40.92 -3.87 -16.87
CA LYS A 556 -40.64 -2.44 -16.61
C LYS A 556 -40.71 -2.06 -15.13
N GLU A 557 -41.57 -2.70 -14.34
CA GLU A 557 -41.56 -2.55 -12.87
C GLU A 557 -40.28 -3.14 -12.25
N TYR A 558 -39.80 -4.27 -12.77
CA TYR A 558 -38.53 -4.87 -12.35
C TYR A 558 -37.33 -3.95 -12.66
N ASP A 559 -37.26 -3.38 -13.87
CA ASP A 559 -36.25 -2.38 -14.25
C ASP A 559 -36.26 -1.14 -13.33
N LEU A 560 -37.45 -0.66 -12.99
CA LEU A 560 -37.64 0.44 -12.05
C LEU A 560 -37.17 0.06 -10.63
N SER A 561 -37.46 -1.14 -10.18
CA SER A 561 -37.00 -1.68 -8.90
C SER A 561 -35.47 -1.76 -8.83
N ASN A 562 -34.83 -2.30 -9.86
CA ASN A 562 -33.37 -2.36 -9.99
C ASN A 562 -32.75 -0.96 -10.00
N SER A 563 -33.34 -0.03 -10.75
CA SER A 563 -32.88 1.37 -10.80
C SER A 563 -32.95 2.03 -9.42
N ARG A 564 -34.01 1.80 -8.64
CA ARG A 564 -34.15 2.28 -7.25
C ARG A 564 -33.13 1.66 -6.30
N TYR A 565 -32.84 0.36 -6.47
CA TYR A 565 -31.82 -0.33 -5.70
C TYR A 565 -30.43 0.29 -5.94
N HIS A 566 -30.06 0.49 -7.20
CA HIS A 566 -28.80 1.16 -7.57
C HIS A 566 -28.71 2.58 -7.02
N TYR A 567 -29.82 3.32 -7.02
CA TYR A 567 -29.89 4.69 -6.49
C TYR A 567 -29.60 4.71 -4.99
N THR A 568 -30.24 3.83 -4.23
CA THR A 568 -30.05 3.70 -2.78
C THR A 568 -28.61 3.35 -2.43
N ASN A 569 -28.02 2.39 -3.14
CA ASN A 569 -26.62 2.01 -2.95
C ASN A 569 -25.64 3.14 -3.27
N LEU A 570 -25.87 3.88 -4.35
CA LEU A 570 -25.03 5.01 -4.73
C LEU A 570 -25.17 6.18 -3.74
N GLN A 571 -26.37 6.40 -3.19
CA GLN A 571 -26.62 7.40 -2.16
C GLN A 571 -25.83 7.08 -0.87
N GLN A 572 -25.79 5.81 -0.46
CA GLN A 572 -24.98 5.39 0.68
C GLN A 572 -23.48 5.59 0.43
N LYS A 573 -22.98 5.25 -0.77
CA LYS A 573 -21.58 5.51 -1.17
C LYS A 573 -21.24 7.00 -1.15
N GLN A 574 -22.16 7.85 -1.60
CA GLN A 574 -22.00 9.30 -1.55
C GLN A 574 -21.93 9.82 -0.11
N LYS A 575 -22.80 9.33 0.78
CA LYS A 575 -22.79 9.69 2.21
C LYS A 575 -21.46 9.33 2.89
N ASN A 576 -20.92 8.15 2.59
CA ASN A 576 -19.61 7.74 3.13
C ASN A 576 -18.48 8.67 2.63
N THR A 577 -18.47 8.97 1.33
CA THR A 577 -17.48 9.88 0.73
C THR A 577 -17.56 11.29 1.35
N LEU A 578 -18.77 11.76 1.67
CA LEU A 578 -18.98 13.04 2.34
C LEU A 578 -18.47 13.03 3.79
N SER A 579 -18.65 11.91 4.51
CA SER A 579 -18.09 11.74 5.87
C SER A 579 -16.57 11.84 5.85
N GLU A 580 -15.91 11.15 4.91
CA GLU A 580 -14.45 11.20 4.78
C GLU A 580 -13.94 12.62 4.47
N LEU A 581 -14.66 13.39 3.65
CA LEU A 581 -14.33 14.80 3.40
C LEU A 581 -14.50 15.66 4.66
N ALA A 582 -15.52 15.39 5.48
CA ALA A 582 -15.73 16.12 6.74
C ALA A 582 -14.60 15.83 7.74
N ASP A 583 -14.16 14.57 7.84
CA ASP A 583 -13.04 14.18 8.70
C ASP A 583 -11.74 14.90 8.28
N LEU A 584 -11.43 14.93 6.98
CA LEU A 584 -10.28 15.69 6.44
C LEU A 584 -10.38 17.20 6.69
N SER A 585 -11.59 17.76 6.67
CA SER A 585 -11.81 19.17 6.99
C SER A 585 -11.58 19.45 8.49
N ALA A 586 -11.95 18.52 9.36
CA ALA A 586 -11.71 18.63 10.79
C ALA A 586 -10.21 18.53 11.12
N GLU A 587 -9.49 17.62 10.46
CA GLU A 587 -8.04 17.49 10.57
C GLU A 587 -7.31 18.76 10.11
N GLU A 588 -7.70 19.31 8.96
CA GLU A 588 -7.16 20.58 8.46
C GLU A 588 -7.42 21.73 9.44
N THR A 589 -8.63 21.80 10.01
CA THR A 589 -8.96 22.83 11.01
C THR A 589 -8.07 22.70 12.23
N LYS A 590 -7.84 21.47 12.71
CA LYS A 590 -6.94 21.21 13.83
C LYS A 590 -5.50 21.61 13.52
N TYR A 591 -5.01 21.28 12.33
CA TYR A 591 -3.67 21.66 11.86
C TYR A 591 -3.53 23.17 11.77
N ASN A 592 -4.50 23.87 11.16
CA ASN A 592 -4.47 25.33 11.01
C ASN A 592 -4.59 26.05 12.36
N ASN A 593 -5.41 25.54 13.30
CA ASN A 593 -5.48 26.07 14.66
C ASN A 593 -4.16 25.90 15.41
N TRP A 594 -3.51 24.75 15.24
CA TRP A 594 -2.17 24.53 15.80
C TRP A 594 -1.14 25.46 15.18
N LEU A 595 -1.14 25.61 13.85
CA LEU A 595 -0.22 26.45 13.09
C LEU A 595 -0.38 27.95 13.43
N SER A 596 -1.60 28.38 13.68
CA SER A 596 -1.93 29.76 14.07
C SER A 596 -1.78 30.04 15.57
N SER A 597 -1.50 29.02 16.39
CA SER A 597 -1.35 29.23 17.84
C SER A 597 -0.13 30.12 18.15
N PRO A 598 -0.25 31.06 19.11
CA PRO A 598 0.85 31.93 19.50
C PRO A 598 2.13 31.17 19.87
N GLU A 599 1.96 30.02 20.54
CA GLU A 599 3.06 29.13 20.92
C GLU A 599 3.77 28.56 19.69
N THR A 600 3.03 28.02 18.72
CA THR A 600 3.62 27.51 17.46
C THR A 600 4.30 28.61 16.68
N GLN A 601 3.68 29.79 16.53
CA GLN A 601 4.32 30.91 15.83
C GLN A 601 5.64 31.32 16.51
N LYS A 602 5.67 31.32 17.85
CA LYS A 602 6.90 31.59 18.60
C LYS A 602 7.97 30.52 18.33
N MET A 603 7.58 29.25 18.25
CA MET A 603 8.50 28.15 18.00
C MET A 603 9.00 28.09 16.56
N MET A 604 8.18 28.46 15.57
CA MET A 604 8.61 28.60 14.16
C MET A 604 9.56 29.79 13.97
N GLU A 605 9.35 30.89 14.70
CA GLU A 605 10.30 32.00 14.71
C GLU A 605 11.62 31.60 15.40
N LEU A 606 11.54 30.83 16.49
CA LEU A 606 12.71 30.24 17.13
C LEU A 606 13.45 29.30 16.17
N GLU A 607 12.73 28.45 15.43
CA GLU A 607 13.27 27.55 14.41
C GLU A 607 14.13 28.33 13.39
N LYS A 608 13.53 29.37 12.80
CA LYS A 608 14.21 30.24 11.84
C LYS A 608 15.49 30.87 12.40
N GLN A 609 15.49 31.20 13.69
CA GLN A 609 16.67 31.73 14.37
C GLN A 609 17.72 30.64 14.65
N LEU A 610 17.32 29.44 15.08
CA LEU A 610 18.24 28.32 15.33
C LEU A 610 18.91 27.83 14.03
N TYR A 611 18.19 27.86 12.91
CA TYR A 611 18.72 27.51 11.59
C TYR A 611 19.44 28.67 10.86
N SER A 612 19.72 29.79 11.53
CA SER A 612 20.61 30.80 10.94
C SER A 612 22.02 30.22 10.77
N PRO A 613 22.77 30.58 9.70
CA PRO A 613 24.12 30.04 9.47
C PRO A 613 25.04 30.21 10.69
N GLU A 614 24.94 31.37 11.36
CA GLU A 614 25.73 31.73 12.54
C GLU A 614 25.41 30.84 13.76
N LEU A 615 24.13 30.51 14.00
CA LEU A 615 23.73 29.69 15.14
C LEU A 615 23.85 28.20 14.86
N SER A 616 23.59 27.76 13.62
CA SER A 616 23.69 26.36 13.23
C SER A 616 25.09 25.79 13.44
N GLU A 617 26.14 26.54 13.11
CA GLU A 617 27.52 26.10 13.34
C GLU A 617 27.82 25.96 14.84
N ARG A 618 27.48 26.98 15.64
CA ARG A 618 27.64 26.96 17.11
C ARG A 618 26.84 25.82 17.76
N ILE A 619 25.62 25.58 17.30
CA ILE A 619 24.76 24.49 17.76
C ILE A 619 25.40 23.13 17.44
N ASN A 620 25.90 22.93 16.22
CA ASN A 620 26.55 21.68 15.82
C ASN A 620 27.79 21.40 16.67
N GLN A 621 28.62 22.42 16.92
CA GLN A 621 29.77 22.32 17.80
C GLN A 621 29.35 21.93 19.23
N LEU A 622 28.31 22.57 19.78
CA LEU A 622 27.79 22.24 21.10
C LEU A 622 27.23 20.82 21.17
N MET A 623 26.49 20.38 20.17
CA MET A 623 25.96 19.01 20.11
C MET A 623 27.09 17.98 20.10
N ALA A 624 28.20 18.23 19.39
CA ALA A 624 29.37 17.36 19.41
C ALA A 624 30.03 17.27 20.80
N VAL A 625 30.11 18.41 21.52
CA VAL A 625 30.62 18.45 22.90
C VAL A 625 29.70 17.67 23.86
N TYR A 626 28.39 17.87 23.78
CA TYR A 626 27.42 17.13 24.60
C TYR A 626 27.47 15.62 24.32
N GLN A 627 27.63 15.23 23.05
CA GLN A 627 27.80 13.82 22.67
C GLN A 627 29.07 13.23 23.29
N THR A 628 30.19 13.97 23.25
CA THR A 628 31.45 13.54 23.88
C THR A 628 31.34 13.40 25.39
N TYR A 629 30.66 14.35 26.03
CA TYR A 629 30.35 14.27 27.47
C TYR A 629 29.52 13.03 27.79
N HIS A 630 28.50 12.70 26.99
CA HIS A 630 27.69 11.50 27.20
C HIS A 630 28.48 10.20 26.97
N ASN A 631 29.34 10.18 25.96
CA ASN A 631 30.28 9.09 25.69
C ASN A 631 31.23 8.88 26.88
N ALA A 632 31.78 9.97 27.44
CA ALA A 632 32.64 9.94 28.62
C ALA A 632 31.91 9.40 29.87
N LEU A 633 30.66 9.84 30.11
CA LEU A 633 29.82 9.31 31.18
C LEU A 633 29.54 7.82 31.00
N THR A 634 29.23 7.39 29.77
CA THR A 634 28.98 5.98 29.46
C THR A 634 30.21 5.12 29.78
N ILE A 635 31.41 5.59 29.43
CA ILE A 635 32.67 4.92 29.77
C ILE A 635 32.86 4.84 31.29
N LEU A 636 32.63 5.93 32.02
CA LEU A 636 32.69 5.92 33.48
C LEU A 636 31.67 4.97 34.10
N GLU A 637 30.45 4.89 33.58
CA GLU A 637 29.40 4.01 34.08
C GLU A 637 29.74 2.53 33.85
N LYS A 638 30.21 2.18 32.64
CA LYS A 638 30.45 0.79 32.25
C LYS A 638 31.79 0.24 32.71
N ARG A 639 32.83 1.09 32.79
CA ARG A 639 34.22 0.67 33.03
C ARG A 639 34.97 1.49 34.07
N GLY A 640 34.37 2.56 34.58
CA GLY A 640 35.01 3.42 35.59
C GLY A 640 35.05 2.76 36.97
N VAL A 641 36.03 3.19 37.76
CA VAL A 641 36.17 2.87 39.18
C VAL A 641 35.51 3.98 39.98
N LYS A 642 34.59 3.63 40.89
CA LYS A 642 33.89 4.58 41.77
C LYS A 642 34.49 4.56 43.18
N THR A 643 34.76 5.75 43.72
CA THR A 643 35.07 6.01 45.13
C THR A 643 34.05 6.99 45.71
N ALA A 644 34.13 7.32 47.00
CA ALA A 644 33.11 8.10 47.71
C ALA A 644 32.70 9.41 47.00
N ASN A 645 33.68 10.16 46.45
CA ASN A 645 33.43 11.48 45.84
C ASN A 645 33.94 11.58 44.38
N LYS A 646 34.42 10.47 43.79
CA LYS A 646 35.08 10.47 42.49
C LYS A 646 34.76 9.20 41.70
N SER A 647 34.45 9.37 40.42
CA SER A 647 34.49 8.28 39.44
C SER A 647 35.65 8.55 38.49
N TYR A 648 36.44 7.53 38.17
CA TYR A 648 37.53 7.71 37.22
C TYR A 648 37.70 6.50 36.32
N PHE A 649 38.17 6.75 35.10
CA PHE A 649 38.57 5.75 34.13
C PHE A 649 39.88 6.18 33.49
N ALA A 650 40.85 5.27 33.43
CA ALA A 650 42.12 5.49 32.76
C ALA A 650 42.26 4.49 31.63
N GLY A 651 42.00 4.95 30.40
CA GLY A 651 42.18 4.17 29.18
C GLY A 651 43.59 4.28 28.61
N ASN A 652 43.77 3.73 27.41
CA ASN A 652 45.05 3.84 26.68
C ASN A 652 45.27 5.22 26.09
N ILE A 653 44.20 5.94 25.75
CA ILE A 653 44.23 7.24 25.07
C ILE A 653 43.72 8.35 26.00
N TYR A 654 42.58 8.12 26.68
CA TYR A 654 41.96 9.13 27.54
C TYR A 654 41.92 8.74 29.00
N ARG A 655 42.03 9.74 29.86
CA ARG A 655 41.61 9.71 31.27
C ARG A 655 40.31 10.48 31.40
N VAL A 656 39.30 9.83 31.97
CA VAL A 656 38.00 10.45 32.28
C VAL A 656 37.86 10.49 33.80
N GLU A 657 37.54 11.65 34.36
CA GLU A 657 37.35 11.84 35.78
C GLU A 657 36.07 12.62 36.03
N LYS A 658 35.26 12.17 36.98
CA LYS A 658 34.11 12.91 37.48
C LYS A 658 34.29 13.10 38.98
N VAL A 659 34.52 14.34 39.40
CA VAL A 659 34.65 14.74 40.80
C VAL A 659 33.52 15.72 41.09
N ASP A 660 32.69 15.40 42.06
CA ASP A 660 31.49 16.16 42.38
C ASP A 660 30.57 16.46 41.18
N ASN A 661 30.55 17.71 40.72
CA ASN A 661 29.78 18.19 39.57
C ASN A 661 30.69 18.48 38.38
N THR A 662 31.96 18.10 38.40
CA THR A 662 32.90 18.41 37.32
C THR A 662 33.29 17.12 36.62
N LEU A 663 33.09 17.08 35.31
CA LEU A 663 33.62 16.04 34.44
C LEU A 663 34.82 16.59 33.66
N THR A 664 35.92 15.85 33.72
CA THR A 664 37.19 16.19 33.12
C THR A 664 37.62 15.07 32.18
N LEU A 665 37.95 15.41 30.94
CA LEU A 665 38.57 14.52 29.96
C LEU A 665 39.98 15.02 29.68
N THR A 666 40.96 14.12 29.76
CA THR A 666 42.37 14.43 29.50
C THR A 666 42.93 13.42 28.50
N HIS A 667 43.49 13.88 27.39
CA HIS A 667 44.28 13.04 26.49
C HIS A 667 45.60 12.67 27.20
N LYS A 668 46.05 11.42 27.13
CA LYS A 668 47.24 10.96 27.85
C LYS A 668 48.52 11.71 27.50
N ASP A 669 48.62 12.17 26.25
CA ASP A 669 49.77 12.94 25.76
C ASP A 669 49.69 14.44 26.09
N LYS A 670 48.62 14.90 26.76
CA LYS A 670 48.44 16.30 27.17
C LYS A 670 48.45 16.39 28.69
N GLU A 671 49.19 17.35 29.24
CA GLU A 671 49.21 17.60 30.69
C GLU A 671 47.89 18.21 31.20
N ASN A 672 47.28 19.08 30.38
CA ASN A 672 46.03 19.74 30.70
C ASN A 672 44.81 18.97 30.16
N PRO A 673 43.66 19.03 30.84
CA PRO A 673 42.40 18.52 30.30
C PRO A 673 42.08 19.10 28.93
N ILE A 674 41.45 18.32 28.07
CA ILE A 674 40.92 18.76 26.76
C ILE A 674 39.43 19.10 26.82
N LEU A 675 38.72 18.62 27.84
CA LEU A 675 37.35 18.99 28.12
C LEU A 675 37.15 19.10 29.63
N VAL A 676 36.61 20.22 30.09
CA VAL A 676 36.17 20.42 31.48
C VAL A 676 34.76 20.97 31.46
N VAL A 677 33.83 20.24 32.03
CA VAL A 677 32.42 20.64 32.08
C VAL A 677 31.86 20.53 33.48
N THR A 678 30.97 21.46 33.81
CA THR A 678 30.14 21.37 35.01
C THR A 678 28.86 20.61 34.66
N ASP A 679 28.56 19.56 35.40
CA ASP A 679 27.44 18.64 35.26
C ASP A 679 26.32 18.98 36.24
N ASN A 680 25.09 18.90 35.76
CA ASN A 680 23.88 18.96 36.57
C ASN A 680 23.56 17.60 37.21
N ARG A 681 23.80 17.47 38.52
CA ARG A 681 23.50 16.25 39.30
C ARG A 681 22.06 15.77 39.19
N ASP A 682 21.09 16.67 39.02
CA ASP A 682 19.67 16.32 39.06
C ASP A 682 19.13 15.91 37.68
N THR A 683 19.69 16.45 36.59
CA THR A 683 19.15 16.26 35.24
C THR A 683 20.08 15.55 34.25
N GLY A 684 21.37 15.36 34.61
CA GLY A 684 22.35 14.60 33.80
C GLY A 684 22.79 15.30 32.51
N GLY A 685 23.20 16.57 32.60
CA GLY A 685 23.63 17.37 31.44
C GLY A 685 24.63 18.45 31.80
N ILE A 686 25.24 19.08 30.79
CA ILE A 686 26.23 20.15 31.00
C ILE A 686 25.52 21.45 31.42
N ILE A 687 25.94 22.02 32.54
CA ILE A 687 25.59 23.37 33.03
C ILE A 687 26.49 24.41 32.39
N ASP A 688 27.79 24.12 32.29
CA ASP A 688 28.78 25.05 31.75
C ASP A 688 29.98 24.31 31.17
N ILE A 689 30.54 24.84 30.08
CA ILE A 689 31.74 24.31 29.44
C ILE A 689 32.90 25.23 29.83
N ILE A 690 33.70 24.78 30.79
CA ILE A 690 34.82 25.55 31.34
C ILE A 690 36.00 25.55 30.36
N GLN A 691 36.22 24.43 29.66
CA GLN A 691 37.27 24.26 28.67
C GLN A 691 36.87 23.24 27.61
N CYS A 692 37.18 23.50 26.34
CA CYS A 692 36.94 22.58 25.22
C CYS A 692 37.99 22.76 24.12
N ASP A 693 39.01 21.91 24.12
CA ASP A 693 40.08 21.81 23.12
C ASP A 693 40.00 20.47 22.36
N LEU A 694 38.78 19.98 22.16
CA LEU A 694 38.50 18.75 21.42
C LEU A 694 38.76 18.93 19.92
N THR A 695 39.39 17.93 19.32
CA THR A 695 39.57 17.83 17.87
C THR A 695 38.54 16.88 17.25
N ASP A 696 38.40 16.92 15.92
CA ASP A 696 37.58 15.96 15.17
C ASP A 696 37.94 14.49 15.47
N GLU A 697 39.24 14.22 15.67
CA GLU A 697 39.73 12.89 16.07
C GLU A 697 39.30 12.52 17.48
N ASP A 698 39.25 13.49 18.42
CA ASP A 698 38.77 13.24 19.79
C ASP A 698 37.29 12.89 19.82
N PHE A 699 36.47 13.58 19.01
CA PHE A 699 35.05 13.28 18.85
C PHE A 699 34.83 11.83 18.39
N GLU A 700 35.49 11.44 17.30
CA GLU A 700 35.35 10.09 16.71
C GLU A 700 35.90 9.00 17.64
N THR A 701 37.04 9.25 18.31
CA THR A 701 37.68 8.26 19.18
C THR A 701 36.85 8.01 20.44
N MET A 702 36.28 9.06 21.04
CA MET A 702 35.41 8.93 22.21
C MET A 702 34.09 8.21 21.89
N GLU A 703 33.51 8.45 20.72
CA GLU A 703 32.32 7.72 20.24
C GLU A 703 32.61 6.22 20.11
N LYS A 704 33.67 5.86 19.37
CA LYS A 704 34.09 4.45 19.22
C LYS A 704 34.38 3.78 20.55
N ALA A 705 35.01 4.49 21.49
CA ALA A 705 35.31 3.98 22.82
C ALA A 705 34.02 3.71 23.63
N ALA A 706 33.05 4.64 23.61
CA ALA A 706 31.77 4.48 24.30
C ALA A 706 30.93 3.34 23.71
N GLU A 707 30.93 3.20 22.38
CA GLU A 707 30.31 2.05 21.72
C GLU A 707 30.96 0.73 22.14
N TYR A 708 32.29 0.67 22.12
CA TYR A 708 33.05 -0.54 22.47
C TYR A 708 32.72 -1.02 23.88
N VAL A 709 32.70 -0.11 24.86
CA VAL A 709 32.40 -0.46 26.26
C VAL A 709 30.93 -0.81 26.50
N SER A 710 30.03 -0.36 25.62
CA SER A 710 28.59 -0.64 25.69
C SER A 710 28.19 -1.97 25.05
N ARG A 711 29.10 -2.63 24.32
CA ARG A 711 28.88 -3.97 23.77
C ARG A 711 28.78 -5.00 24.91
N PRO A 712 27.76 -5.89 24.92
CA PRO A 712 27.69 -6.96 25.92
C PRO A 712 28.90 -7.89 25.80
N PRO A 713 29.37 -8.50 26.91
CA PRO A 713 30.48 -9.46 26.86
C PRO A 713 30.13 -10.60 25.90
N ILE A 714 31.01 -10.86 24.93
CA ILE A 714 30.90 -12.04 24.07
C ILE A 714 31.02 -13.26 25.00
N GLN A 715 29.94 -14.03 25.17
CA GLN A 715 30.03 -15.37 25.75
C GLN A 715 30.96 -16.18 24.85
N GLN A 716 32.18 -16.42 25.32
CA GLN A 716 33.07 -17.39 24.69
C GLN A 716 32.38 -18.75 24.78
N VAL A 717 31.85 -19.21 23.65
CA VAL A 717 31.40 -20.59 23.47
C VAL A 717 32.63 -21.46 23.67
N GLN A 718 32.69 -22.15 24.81
CA GLN A 718 33.61 -23.24 25.06
C GLN A 718 33.45 -24.27 23.93
N LYS A 719 34.40 -24.31 23.00
CA LYS A 719 34.58 -25.46 22.11
C LYS A 719 34.97 -26.65 22.99
N HIS A 720 34.01 -27.53 23.26
CA HIS A 720 34.28 -28.84 23.81
C HIS A 720 35.27 -29.58 22.91
N ARG A 721 36.46 -29.83 23.46
CA ARG A 721 37.28 -31.00 23.11
C ARG A 721 36.58 -32.22 23.70
N GLY A 722 36.03 -33.06 22.84
CA GLY A 722 35.81 -34.49 23.06
C GLY A 722 35.96 -35.11 21.66
N GLY A 723 36.93 -35.97 21.38
CA GLY A 723 37.42 -37.06 22.18
C GLY A 723 37.25 -38.29 21.30
N LEU A 724 38.32 -38.65 20.58
CA LEU A 724 38.44 -39.92 19.88
C LEU A 724 38.19 -41.06 20.86
N SER A 725 37.14 -41.86 20.64
CA SER A 725 37.01 -43.21 21.17
C SER A 725 35.80 -43.92 20.55
N ARG A 726 36.12 -44.91 19.73
CA ARG A 726 35.31 -45.99 19.13
C ARG A 726 34.48 -45.67 17.90
#